data_AF-A0A8H7H731-F1
#
_entry.id   AF-A0A8H7H731-F1
#
_cell.length_a   1.000
_cell.length_b   1.000
_cell.length_c   1.000
_cell.angle_alpha   90.00
_cell.angle_beta   90.00
_cell.angle_gamma   90.00
#
_symmetry.space_group_name_H-M   'P 1'
#
loop_
_entity.id
_entity.type
_entity.pdbx_description
1 polymer ?
#
loop_
_entity_poly.entity_id
_entity_poly.type
_entity_poly.pdbx_seq_one_letter_code
_entity_poly.pdbx_strand_id
1 'polypeptide(L)'
;MTIPIDSSPRIPTMNLTSTAPVISKSGSDIQTQDGTIHVRPYRQANSKQLRAVITFTPRSSAFEASGSDPFRGFYSLFWISMVLLLLRTYVNNFFQNGYPLSMVFATLFTRDAKTLAISDAVLVSSTFICVPFVKALQKGHIRYYYTGQTILHVYQVITLALAIQWTFNREWPWVQSGFFTLHTLVMLMKTYSYVATNGYLSDLARKRALTEDQLRKSTESVGGYEVALAEAKEAAPQSPGTQTVTPIGTPLSDKEAILDQVKLRQRLNSAEQVKKDNTIAPPKTSSYLPMGDTPEIPPHPLVHHPSSNIAVLAQSLTEMDLELTSTGKNRVQFPNNISYANFLDFQMVPTLCYELEYPRTERIRPLYIFEKTVATFGTFTLLYTITEHYIIPLTPTSDQSFARSMLDLALPFMLSYLILFYIIFECICNGFAELSCFGDREFYQDWWNSTSFDEYARKWNKPVHAFLLRHVYQASLSSKRVSKLSATFFTFLLSAVFHELVMAVVTKKIRMYLFGLQLPTPKDGGTKEDKPTIHENIYTIPNALTVSRIIACPVLGWAILEGKYGFATGLLLYAGITDWIDGYLARKWNMRTVIGTILDPAADKTLMTTLTVTLAMKGLLPGLAVIILGRDVLLSISAFYYRYISLPPPKTFERYWDFSIPSAEVRPTQISKYNTFLQLSLMGVTTIAPIIPLDLSMQLSALQLTVAATTIWSGLSYVFSKDAVKIISQHRPPKP
;
A
#
# COMPACT_ATOMS: atom_id res chain seq x y z
N MET A 1 15.71 48.26 41.30
CA MET A 1 16.05 48.33 39.87
C MET A 1 14.77 48.06 39.11
N THR A 2 14.09 49.13 38.73
CA THR A 2 12.78 49.16 38.06
C THR A 2 12.99 49.07 36.55
N ILE A 3 12.37 48.07 35.91
CA ILE A 3 12.25 47.98 34.44
C ILE A 3 10.78 47.61 34.15
N PRO A 4 10.11 48.31 33.20
CA PRO A 4 8.66 48.41 33.15
C PRO A 4 7.99 47.26 32.38
N ILE A 5 6.73 47.05 32.75
CA ILE A 5 5.72 46.23 32.07
C ILE A 5 5.19 47.06 30.89
N ASP A 6 5.33 46.57 29.66
CA ASP A 6 4.60 47.09 28.50
C ASP A 6 3.48 46.12 28.13
N SER A 7 2.27 46.67 28.06
CA SER A 7 0.99 46.02 27.90
C SER A 7 0.41 46.38 26.54
N SER A 8 0.46 45.44 25.58
CA SER A 8 -0.52 45.35 24.48
C SER A 8 -0.32 44.05 23.67
N PRO A 9 -1.38 43.25 23.43
CA PRO A 9 -1.28 42.10 22.54
C PRO A 9 -1.30 42.58 21.09
N ARG A 10 -0.15 42.57 20.41
CA ARG A 10 -0.12 42.63 18.94
C ARG A 10 -0.65 41.31 18.41
N ILE A 11 -1.86 41.33 17.88
CA ILE A 11 -2.43 40.25 17.07
C ILE A 11 -1.58 40.15 15.79
N PRO A 12 -0.83 39.06 15.55
CA PRO A 12 -0.29 38.79 14.23
C PRO A 12 -1.44 38.20 13.41
N THR A 13 -1.88 38.93 12.39
CA THR A 13 -2.71 38.39 11.31
C THR A 13 -1.97 37.22 10.67
N MET A 14 -2.35 35.98 11.04
CA MET A 14 -1.92 34.77 10.32
C MET A 14 -2.55 34.79 8.93
N ASN A 15 -1.76 35.14 7.93
CA ASN A 15 -2.06 34.79 6.55
C ASN A 15 -1.99 33.27 6.43
N LEU A 16 -3.17 32.62 6.44
CA LEU A 16 -3.36 31.24 6.02
C LEU A 16 -3.12 31.14 4.51
N THR A 17 -1.86 31.12 4.08
CA THR A 17 -1.46 30.54 2.80
C THR A 17 -1.08 29.09 3.03
N SER A 18 -2.10 28.22 3.01
CA SER A 18 -1.94 26.80 2.73
C SER A 18 -1.40 26.66 1.30
N THR A 19 -0.08 26.65 1.13
CA THR A 19 0.52 26.25 -0.14
C THR A 19 0.42 24.73 -0.24
N ALA A 20 -0.59 24.26 -0.97
CA ALA A 20 -0.67 22.88 -1.44
C ALA A 20 0.64 22.50 -2.15
N PRO A 21 1.09 21.24 -2.07
CA PRO A 21 2.30 20.80 -2.76
C PRO A 21 2.14 20.99 -4.27
N VAL A 22 3.01 21.80 -4.86
CA VAL A 22 3.05 22.04 -6.30
C VAL A 22 3.72 20.84 -6.95
N ILE A 23 2.92 19.99 -7.58
CA ILE A 23 3.41 18.90 -8.44
C ILE A 23 4.06 19.52 -9.67
N SER A 24 5.38 19.37 -9.81
CA SER A 24 6.07 19.76 -11.04
C SER A 24 5.62 18.85 -12.20
N LYS A 25 5.44 19.42 -13.40
CA LYS A 25 4.88 18.72 -14.58
C LYS A 25 5.76 17.59 -15.14
N SER A 26 6.92 17.31 -14.55
CA SER A 26 7.77 16.15 -14.87
C SER A 26 7.86 15.28 -13.62
N GLY A 27 6.99 14.27 -13.51
CA GLY A 27 6.80 13.43 -12.32
C GLY A 27 7.99 12.53 -11.92
N SER A 28 9.19 13.09 -11.71
CA SER A 28 10.36 12.36 -11.22
C SER A 28 10.77 12.70 -9.79
N ASP A 29 10.20 13.75 -9.18
CA ASP A 29 10.64 14.25 -7.88
C ASP A 29 9.42 14.59 -7.00
N ILE A 30 9.25 13.82 -5.93
CA ILE A 30 8.32 14.15 -4.85
C ILE A 30 9.15 14.88 -3.80
N GLN A 31 8.92 16.20 -3.65
CA GLN A 31 9.50 16.95 -2.55
C GLN A 31 8.67 16.71 -1.29
N THR A 32 9.29 16.10 -0.28
CA THR A 32 8.79 16.07 1.10
C THR A 32 9.59 17.04 1.97
N GLN A 33 9.05 17.44 3.13
CA GLN A 33 9.66 18.44 4.02
C GLN A 33 11.09 18.07 4.49
N ASP A 34 11.49 16.81 4.39
CA ASP A 34 12.80 16.29 4.80
C ASP A 34 13.71 15.83 3.64
N GLY A 35 13.38 16.16 2.38
CA GLY A 35 14.23 15.86 1.22
C GLY A 35 13.51 15.24 0.02
N THR A 36 14.23 15.12 -1.09
CA THR A 36 13.72 14.67 -2.39
C THR A 36 13.87 13.16 -2.56
N ILE A 37 12.77 12.45 -2.84
CA ILE A 37 12.80 11.02 -3.19
C ILE A 37 13.09 10.88 -4.68
N HIS A 38 14.27 10.38 -5.05
CA HIS A 38 14.61 10.01 -6.42
C HIS A 38 14.36 8.51 -6.63
N VAL A 39 13.28 8.16 -7.35
CA VAL A 39 13.09 6.81 -7.89
C VAL A 39 13.24 6.90 -9.40
N ARG A 40 14.42 6.55 -9.93
CA ARG A 40 14.61 6.37 -11.37
C ARG A 40 15.10 4.96 -11.69
N PRO A 41 14.42 4.22 -12.59
CA PRO A 41 14.98 3.00 -13.15
C PRO A 41 16.18 3.36 -14.05
N TYR A 42 17.33 2.75 -13.81
CA TYR A 42 18.49 2.84 -14.69
C TYR A 42 18.35 1.82 -15.82
N ARG A 43 18.55 2.26 -17.07
CA ARG A 43 18.54 1.42 -18.27
C ARG A 43 19.90 1.54 -18.94
N GLN A 44 20.63 0.43 -19.04
CA GLN A 44 21.92 0.39 -19.70
C GLN A 44 21.74 0.44 -21.22
N ALA A 45 22.64 1.12 -21.94
CA ALA A 45 22.55 1.29 -23.39
C ALA A 45 22.63 -0.05 -24.17
N ASN A 46 23.29 -1.08 -23.59
CA ASN A 46 23.50 -2.39 -24.22
C ASN A 46 22.97 -3.60 -23.43
N SER A 47 22.34 -3.42 -22.27
CA SER A 47 21.69 -4.50 -21.52
C SER A 47 20.18 -4.30 -21.47
N LYS A 48 19.42 -5.32 -21.87
CA LYS A 48 17.94 -5.32 -21.77
C LYS A 48 17.43 -5.46 -20.33
N GLN A 49 18.30 -5.49 -19.31
CA GLN A 49 17.92 -5.73 -17.92
C GLN A 49 17.69 -4.41 -17.16
N LEU A 50 16.47 -4.23 -16.65
CA LEU A 50 16.12 -3.17 -15.69
C LEU A 50 16.54 -3.65 -14.28
N ARG A 51 17.30 -2.84 -13.55
CA ARG A 51 17.70 -3.10 -12.16
C ARG A 51 17.21 -1.96 -11.26
N ALA A 52 16.66 -2.28 -10.09
CA ALA A 52 16.47 -1.31 -9.02
C ALA A 52 17.80 -1.25 -8.31
N VAL A 53 18.40 -0.07 -8.36
CA VAL A 53 19.42 0.29 -7.42
C VAL A 53 18.68 0.69 -6.15
N ILE A 54 18.86 -0.09 -5.08
CA ILE A 54 18.43 0.33 -3.75
C ILE A 54 19.53 1.26 -3.27
N THR A 55 19.27 2.56 -3.35
CA THR A 55 20.21 3.56 -2.84
C THR A 55 19.96 3.75 -1.35
N PHE A 56 20.90 3.27 -0.54
CA PHE A 56 20.89 3.53 0.89
C PHE A 56 21.34 4.97 1.15
N THR A 57 20.58 5.71 1.96
CA THR A 57 20.93 7.09 2.34
C THR A 57 20.73 7.27 3.83
N PRO A 58 21.53 8.12 4.50
CA PRO A 58 21.34 8.37 5.92
C PRO A 58 19.96 9.01 6.16
N ARG A 59 19.08 8.29 6.87
CA ARG A 59 17.70 8.70 7.21
C ARG A 59 17.38 8.28 8.63
N SER A 60 16.60 9.07 9.34
CA SER A 60 16.01 8.70 10.64
C SER A 60 14.77 7.82 10.45
N SER A 61 14.36 7.10 11.51
CA SER A 61 13.10 6.36 11.48
C SER A 61 11.91 7.33 11.44
N ALA A 62 10.77 6.88 10.89
CA ALA A 62 9.59 7.74 10.78
C ALA A 62 9.12 8.28 12.14
N PHE A 63 9.14 7.45 13.20
CA PHE A 63 8.79 7.92 14.56
C PHE A 63 9.82 8.91 15.16
N GLU A 64 11.10 8.83 14.76
CA GLU A 64 12.14 9.79 15.19
C GLU A 64 12.03 11.11 14.40
N ALA A 65 11.63 11.05 13.13
CA ALA A 65 11.40 12.23 12.27
C ALA A 65 10.13 13.02 12.66
N SER A 66 9.09 12.38 13.20
CA SER A 66 7.83 13.01 13.64
C SER A 66 7.95 13.96 14.85
N GLY A 67 9.14 14.43 15.22
CA GLY A 67 9.35 15.37 16.33
C GLY A 67 8.56 16.68 16.20
N SER A 68 8.18 17.07 14.98
CA SER A 68 7.42 18.26 14.60
C SER A 68 5.93 18.01 14.32
N ASP A 69 5.43 16.78 14.47
CA ASP A 69 4.08 16.40 14.06
C ASP A 69 3.03 16.80 15.12
N PRO A 70 1.93 17.51 14.76
CA PRO A 70 0.84 17.85 15.68
C PRO A 70 0.21 16.63 16.39
N PHE A 71 0.33 15.41 15.86
CA PHE A 71 -0.25 14.21 16.46
C PHE A 71 0.61 13.53 17.53
N ARG A 72 1.78 14.08 17.87
CA ARG A 72 2.68 13.52 18.91
C ARG A 72 2.05 13.38 20.30
N GLY A 73 1.03 14.19 20.59
CA GLY A 73 0.22 14.07 21.81
C GLY A 73 -0.46 12.70 21.94
N PHE A 74 -0.98 12.14 20.84
CA PHE A 74 -1.62 10.81 20.85
C PHE A 74 -0.61 9.69 21.11
N TYR A 75 0.60 9.79 20.55
CA TYR A 75 1.69 8.86 20.84
C TYR A 75 2.04 8.85 22.34
N SER A 76 2.16 10.04 22.94
CA SER A 76 2.45 10.17 24.37
C SER A 76 1.30 9.62 25.23
N LEU A 77 0.06 9.93 24.86
CA LEU A 77 -1.14 9.45 25.55
C LEU A 77 -1.27 7.93 25.47
N PHE A 78 -0.94 7.33 24.33
CA PHE A 78 -0.92 5.88 24.15
C PHE A 78 0.02 5.23 25.17
N TRP A 79 1.26 5.69 25.29
CA TRP A 79 2.22 5.12 26.24
C TRP A 79 1.84 5.35 27.69
N ILE A 80 1.32 6.54 28.03
CA ILE A 80 0.77 6.79 29.38
C ILE A 80 -0.35 5.79 29.69
N SER A 81 -1.27 5.57 28.75
CA SER A 81 -2.37 4.63 28.90
C SER A 81 -1.87 3.19 29.05
N MET A 82 -0.84 2.79 28.31
CA MET A 82 -0.22 1.47 28.42
C MET A 82 0.46 1.26 29.78
N VAL A 83 1.15 2.26 30.32
CA VAL A 83 1.75 2.18 31.66
C VAL A 83 0.66 2.07 32.73
N LEU A 84 -0.41 2.86 32.64
CA LEU A 84 -1.55 2.76 33.56
C LEU A 84 -2.23 1.40 33.48
N LEU A 85 -2.38 0.84 32.27
CA LEU A 85 -2.92 -0.51 32.05
C LEU A 85 -2.04 -1.57 32.73
N LEU A 86 -0.72 -1.47 32.59
CA LEU A 86 0.22 -2.39 33.22
C LEU A 86 0.15 -2.30 34.75
N LEU A 87 0.20 -1.08 35.30
CA LEU A 87 0.11 -0.87 36.75
C LEU A 87 -1.21 -1.40 37.31
N ARG A 88 -2.33 -1.07 36.66
CA ARG A 88 -3.65 -1.58 37.05
C ARG A 88 -3.69 -3.11 37.04
N THR A 89 -3.13 -3.73 36.01
CA THR A 89 -3.13 -5.19 35.86
C THR A 89 -2.29 -5.84 36.97
N TYR A 90 -1.10 -5.31 37.25
CA TYR A 90 -0.22 -5.84 38.30
C TYR A 90 -0.82 -5.70 39.69
N VAL A 91 -1.39 -4.54 40.01
CA VAL A 91 -2.06 -4.31 41.30
C VAL A 91 -3.22 -5.27 41.48
N ASN A 92 -4.08 -5.42 40.46
CA ASN A 92 -5.20 -6.36 40.51
C ASN A 92 -4.73 -7.81 40.68
N ASN A 93 -3.69 -8.23 39.95
CA ASN A 93 -3.16 -9.59 40.05
C ASN A 93 -2.56 -9.86 41.43
N PHE A 94 -1.80 -8.90 41.97
CA PHE A 94 -1.20 -9.01 43.30
C PHE A 94 -2.28 -9.20 44.38
N PHE A 95 -3.39 -8.46 44.32
CA PHE A 95 -4.49 -8.62 45.27
C PHE A 95 -5.29 -9.91 45.10
N GLN A 96 -5.38 -10.47 43.88
CA GLN A 96 -6.14 -11.69 43.62
C GLN A 96 -5.35 -12.97 43.86
N ASN A 97 -4.08 -13.02 43.44
CA ASN A 97 -3.27 -14.24 43.39
C ASN A 97 -2.03 -14.19 44.31
N GLY A 98 -1.72 -13.04 44.91
CA GLY A 98 -0.54 -12.85 45.76
C GLY A 98 0.78 -12.64 45.01
N TYR A 99 0.77 -12.66 43.68
CA TYR A 99 1.92 -12.36 42.83
C TYR A 99 1.52 -11.39 41.69
N PRO A 100 2.43 -10.55 41.17
CA PRO A 100 2.07 -9.55 40.15
C PRO A 100 1.99 -10.10 38.72
N LEU A 101 2.76 -11.16 38.42
CA LEU A 101 2.84 -11.80 37.10
C LEU A 101 2.86 -13.31 37.29
N SER A 102 2.10 -14.04 36.47
CA SER A 102 2.24 -15.48 36.42
C SER A 102 3.46 -15.84 35.57
N MET A 103 4.02 -17.04 35.76
CA MET A 103 5.16 -17.54 34.99
C MET A 103 4.73 -18.41 33.80
N VAL A 104 3.42 -18.60 33.56
CA VAL A 104 2.91 -19.49 32.51
C VAL A 104 3.43 -19.07 31.14
N PHE A 105 3.31 -17.79 30.76
CA PHE A 105 3.81 -17.32 29.48
C PHE A 105 5.35 -17.38 29.41
N ALA A 106 6.05 -17.10 30.52
CA ALA A 106 7.52 -17.21 30.59
C ALA A 106 8.03 -18.62 30.31
N THR A 107 7.31 -19.68 30.73
CA THR A 107 7.70 -21.07 30.44
C THR A 107 7.73 -21.38 28.94
N LEU A 108 6.94 -20.69 28.11
CA LEU A 108 6.95 -20.86 26.65
C LEU A 108 8.28 -20.40 26.02
N PHE A 109 8.99 -19.48 26.66
CA PHE A 109 10.32 -19.01 26.22
C PHE A 109 11.45 -19.83 26.82
N THR A 110 11.33 -20.23 28.08
CA THR A 110 12.48 -20.74 28.87
C THR A 110 12.64 -22.26 28.83
N ARG A 111 11.58 -23.03 28.52
CA ARG A 111 11.58 -24.50 28.60
C ARG A 111 12.78 -25.17 27.92
N ASP A 112 13.15 -24.72 26.73
CA ASP A 112 14.26 -25.27 25.93
C ASP A 112 15.24 -24.21 25.41
N ALA A 113 15.37 -23.08 26.12
CA ALA A 113 16.12 -21.91 25.63
C ALA A 113 17.59 -22.21 25.28
N LYS A 114 18.27 -23.08 26.03
CA LYS A 114 19.67 -23.46 25.76
C LYS A 114 19.81 -24.18 24.42
N THR A 115 18.94 -25.15 24.17
CA THR A 115 18.93 -25.92 22.91
C THR A 115 18.63 -24.99 21.73
N LEU A 116 17.66 -24.08 21.90
CA LEU A 116 17.34 -23.07 20.90
C LEU A 116 18.55 -22.19 20.58
N ALA A 117 19.24 -21.65 21.59
CA ALA A 117 20.43 -20.82 21.40
C ALA A 117 21.57 -21.57 20.66
N ILE A 118 21.79 -22.84 20.98
CA ILE A 118 22.79 -23.67 20.27
C ILE A 118 22.36 -23.93 18.83
N SER A 119 21.10 -24.30 18.59
CA SER A 119 20.58 -24.50 17.23
C SER A 119 20.69 -23.23 16.40
N ASP A 120 20.41 -22.09 17.01
CA ASP A 120 20.54 -20.77 16.37
C ASP A 120 22.00 -20.43 16.04
N ALA A 121 22.93 -20.68 16.96
CA ALA A 121 24.35 -20.49 16.72
C ALA A 121 24.86 -21.38 15.58
N VAL A 122 24.39 -22.63 15.47
CA VAL A 122 24.72 -23.55 14.37
C VAL A 122 24.16 -23.01 13.04
N LEU A 123 22.91 -22.54 13.04
CA LEU A 123 22.28 -21.93 11.87
C LEU A 123 23.04 -20.69 11.40
N VAL A 124 23.40 -19.77 12.30
CA VAL A 124 24.17 -18.57 11.95
C VAL A 124 25.56 -18.95 11.43
N SER A 125 26.23 -19.89 12.09
CA SER A 125 27.56 -20.37 11.70
C SER A 125 27.55 -21.02 10.31
N SER A 126 26.49 -21.73 9.93
CA SER A 126 26.39 -22.37 8.62
C SER A 126 26.36 -21.34 7.48
N THR A 127 25.80 -20.15 7.70
CA THR A 127 25.75 -19.09 6.66
C THR A 127 27.13 -18.60 6.22
N PHE A 128 28.16 -18.73 7.06
CA PHE A 128 29.53 -18.35 6.69
C PHE A 128 30.12 -19.20 5.56
N ILE A 129 29.52 -20.34 5.21
CA ILE A 129 29.89 -21.14 4.04
C ILE A 129 29.75 -20.36 2.72
N CYS A 130 28.97 -19.28 2.71
CA CYS A 130 28.80 -18.44 1.54
C CYS A 130 30.08 -17.68 1.15
N VAL A 131 30.95 -17.37 2.11
CA VAL A 131 32.22 -16.67 1.84
C VAL A 131 33.19 -17.52 1.01
N PRO A 132 33.54 -18.77 1.39
CA PRO A 132 34.37 -19.64 0.54
C PRO A 132 33.68 -19.97 -0.78
N PHE A 133 32.35 -20.08 -0.81
CA PHE A 133 31.60 -20.27 -2.06
C PHE A 133 31.77 -19.09 -3.03
N VAL A 134 31.65 -17.85 -2.56
CA VAL A 134 31.88 -16.64 -3.38
C VAL A 134 33.35 -16.53 -3.79
N LYS A 135 34.31 -16.91 -2.94
CA LYS A 135 35.73 -17.00 -3.33
C LYS A 135 35.96 -18.01 -4.46
N ALA A 136 35.22 -19.12 -4.48
CA ALA A 136 35.29 -20.10 -5.57
C ALA A 136 34.70 -19.54 -6.89
N LEU A 137 33.64 -18.73 -6.82
CA LEU A 137 33.11 -17.98 -7.97
C LEU A 137 34.14 -16.99 -8.51
N GLN A 138 34.75 -16.19 -7.62
CA GLN A 138 35.78 -15.20 -7.97
C GLN A 138 36.98 -15.85 -8.70
N LYS A 139 37.46 -17.00 -8.22
CA LYS A 139 38.58 -17.74 -8.83
C LYS A 139 38.22 -18.41 -10.17
N GLY A 140 36.95 -18.36 -10.58
CA GLY A 140 36.48 -18.96 -11.83
C GLY A 140 36.31 -20.49 -11.77
N HIS A 141 36.35 -21.11 -10.59
CA HIS A 141 36.13 -22.56 -10.45
C HIS A 141 34.67 -22.94 -10.78
N ILE A 142 33.72 -22.05 -10.52
CA ILE A 142 32.29 -22.27 -10.69
C ILE A 142 31.69 -21.07 -11.41
N ARG A 143 30.81 -21.31 -12.40
CA ARG A 143 30.05 -20.24 -13.05
C ARG A 143 28.82 -19.91 -12.20
N TYR A 144 28.56 -18.62 -12.00
CA TYR A 144 27.42 -18.18 -11.19
C TYR A 144 26.07 -18.62 -11.80
N TYR A 145 25.83 -18.26 -13.06
CA TYR A 145 24.60 -18.63 -13.77
C TYR A 145 24.55 -20.13 -14.10
N TYR A 146 23.38 -20.72 -13.87
CA TYR A 146 23.07 -22.16 -13.87
C TYR A 146 23.72 -22.94 -12.72
N THR A 147 25.05 -23.13 -12.73
CA THR A 147 25.73 -24.01 -11.75
C THR A 147 25.72 -23.46 -10.34
N GLY A 148 26.18 -22.21 -10.14
CA GLY A 148 26.24 -21.58 -8.83
C GLY A 148 24.87 -21.35 -8.21
N GLN A 149 23.90 -20.91 -9.00
CA GLN A 149 22.50 -20.74 -8.57
C GLN A 149 21.87 -22.06 -8.14
N THR A 150 22.09 -23.15 -8.87
CA THR A 150 21.54 -24.47 -8.50
C THR A 150 22.12 -24.93 -7.16
N ILE A 151 23.43 -24.83 -6.97
CA ILE A 151 24.08 -25.18 -5.69
C ILE A 151 23.52 -24.34 -4.54
N LEU A 152 23.36 -23.04 -4.75
CA LEU A 152 22.79 -22.14 -3.75
C LEU A 152 21.36 -22.53 -3.38
N HIS A 153 20.49 -22.77 -4.36
CA HIS A 153 19.10 -23.15 -4.09
C HIS A 153 18.99 -24.51 -3.40
N VAL A 154 19.82 -25.49 -3.79
CA VAL A 154 19.90 -26.79 -3.10
C VAL A 154 20.31 -26.60 -1.63
N TYR A 155 21.34 -25.79 -1.37
CA TYR A 155 21.75 -25.46 -0.01
C TYR A 155 20.62 -24.81 0.81
N GLN A 156 19.90 -23.84 0.23
CA GLN A 156 18.80 -23.16 0.89
C GLN A 156 17.63 -24.10 1.21
N VAL A 157 17.25 -24.96 0.25
CA VAL A 157 16.16 -25.92 0.43
C VAL A 157 16.53 -26.93 1.51
N ILE A 158 17.75 -27.48 1.49
CA ILE A 158 18.22 -28.41 2.51
C ILE A 158 18.23 -27.74 3.90
N THR A 159 18.78 -26.53 3.99
CA THR A 159 18.86 -25.81 5.27
C THR A 159 17.47 -25.50 5.83
N LEU A 160 16.55 -25.05 4.98
CA LEU A 160 15.16 -24.79 5.38
C LEU A 160 14.45 -26.08 5.81
N ALA A 161 14.59 -27.16 5.04
CA ALA A 161 13.98 -28.45 5.35
C ALA A 161 14.51 -29.02 6.68
N LEU A 162 15.83 -28.97 6.90
CA LEU A 162 16.45 -29.39 8.16
C LEU A 162 15.97 -28.55 9.34
N ALA A 163 15.88 -27.22 9.17
CA ALA A 163 15.40 -26.34 10.22
C ALA A 163 13.94 -26.63 10.60
N ILE A 164 13.07 -26.84 9.61
CA ILE A 164 11.66 -27.20 9.83
C ILE A 164 11.54 -28.59 10.46
N GLN A 165 12.25 -29.58 9.93
CA GLN A 165 12.23 -30.93 10.50
C GLN A 165 12.73 -30.92 11.95
N TRP A 166 13.72 -30.09 12.27
CA TRP A 166 14.21 -29.91 13.62
C TRP A 166 13.15 -29.32 14.57
N THR A 167 12.38 -28.31 14.14
CA THR A 167 11.32 -27.73 14.98
C THR A 167 10.21 -28.75 15.28
N PHE A 168 9.82 -29.57 14.29
CA PHE A 168 8.83 -30.63 14.50
C PHE A 168 9.36 -31.75 15.39
N ASN A 169 10.60 -32.20 15.19
CA ASN A 169 11.20 -33.29 15.97
C ASN A 169 11.43 -32.92 17.44
N ARG A 170 11.74 -31.65 17.73
CA ARG A 170 11.96 -31.18 19.11
C ARG A 170 10.68 -30.81 19.85
N GLU A 171 9.55 -30.74 19.15
CA GLU A 171 8.25 -30.36 19.68
C GLU A 171 8.26 -29.05 20.48
N TRP A 172 9.04 -28.07 20.04
CA TRP A 172 9.17 -26.80 20.73
C TRP A 172 7.82 -26.06 20.86
N PRO A 173 7.64 -25.24 21.92
CA PRO A 173 6.55 -24.28 22.00
C PRO A 173 6.45 -23.42 20.74
N TRP A 174 5.25 -22.96 20.43
CA TRP A 174 4.95 -22.21 19.22
C TRP A 174 5.82 -20.94 19.08
N VAL A 175 6.16 -20.29 20.21
CA VAL A 175 7.03 -19.11 20.25
C VAL A 175 8.45 -19.43 19.76
N GLN A 176 9.06 -20.49 20.30
CA GLN A 176 10.41 -20.91 19.96
C GLN A 176 10.49 -21.43 18.52
N SER A 177 9.50 -22.23 18.12
CA SER A 177 9.37 -22.72 16.75
C SER A 177 9.24 -21.57 15.75
N GLY A 178 8.36 -20.60 16.04
CA GLY A 178 8.18 -19.41 15.23
C GLY A 178 9.45 -18.56 15.12
N PHE A 179 10.14 -18.32 16.24
CA PHE A 179 11.42 -17.60 16.26
C PHE A 179 12.47 -18.27 15.37
N PHE A 180 12.71 -19.57 15.57
CA PHE A 180 13.75 -20.29 14.83
C PHE A 180 13.45 -20.35 13.33
N THR A 181 12.19 -20.58 12.95
CA THR A 181 11.78 -20.56 11.54
C THR A 181 11.93 -19.17 10.92
N LEU A 182 11.50 -18.11 11.60
CA LEU A 182 11.65 -16.74 11.10
C LEU A 182 13.13 -16.37 10.95
N HIS A 183 13.96 -16.72 11.93
CA HIS A 183 15.39 -16.44 11.87
C HIS A 183 16.08 -17.22 10.75
N THR A 184 15.68 -18.49 10.53
CA THR A 184 16.12 -19.28 9.37
C THR A 184 15.80 -18.56 8.05
N LEU A 185 14.58 -18.04 7.88
CA LEU A 185 14.21 -17.30 6.67
C LEU A 185 15.08 -16.05 6.47
N VAL A 186 15.30 -15.26 7.52
CA VAL A 186 16.17 -14.07 7.48
C VAL A 186 17.60 -14.45 7.07
N MET A 187 18.16 -15.52 7.65
CA MET A 187 19.51 -16.01 7.32
C MET A 187 19.62 -16.48 5.88
N LEU A 188 18.61 -17.17 5.36
CA LEU A 188 18.57 -17.62 3.97
C LEU A 188 18.42 -16.46 2.97
N MET A 189 17.64 -15.44 3.31
CA MET A 189 17.52 -14.22 2.50
C MET A 189 18.84 -13.43 2.46
N LYS A 190 19.51 -13.25 3.60
CA LYS A 190 20.83 -12.61 3.66
C LYS A 190 21.87 -13.39 2.85
N THR A 191 21.94 -14.71 3.06
CA THR A 191 22.78 -15.63 2.30
C THR A 191 22.56 -15.48 0.78
N TYR A 192 21.29 -15.49 0.35
CA TYR A 192 20.93 -15.30 -1.05
C TYR A 192 21.42 -13.96 -1.58
N SER A 193 21.11 -12.87 -0.88
CA SER A 193 21.45 -11.53 -1.36
C SER A 193 22.95 -11.32 -1.48
N TYR A 194 23.74 -11.88 -0.56
CA TYR A 194 25.20 -11.81 -0.59
C TYR A 194 25.77 -12.57 -1.79
N VAL A 195 25.36 -13.83 -1.98
CA VAL A 195 25.84 -14.67 -3.08
C VAL A 195 25.36 -14.13 -4.43
N ALA A 196 24.12 -13.65 -4.53
CA ALA A 196 23.56 -13.15 -5.78
C ALA A 196 24.27 -11.89 -6.28
N THR A 197 24.56 -10.96 -5.37
CA THR A 197 25.27 -9.72 -5.71
C THR A 197 26.72 -9.99 -6.07
N ASN A 198 27.44 -10.78 -5.27
CA ASN A 198 28.83 -11.11 -5.57
C ASN A 198 28.98 -12.03 -6.79
N GLY A 199 28.03 -12.93 -7.02
CA GLY A 199 28.01 -13.80 -8.20
C GLY A 199 27.80 -13.01 -9.50
N TYR A 200 26.95 -11.97 -9.44
CA TYR A 200 26.80 -11.01 -10.53
C TYR A 200 28.11 -10.23 -10.79
N LEU A 201 28.70 -9.66 -9.74
CA LEU A 201 29.97 -8.91 -9.85
C LEU A 201 31.11 -9.78 -10.36
N SER A 202 31.16 -11.05 -9.96
CA SER A 202 32.13 -12.01 -10.48
C SER A 202 31.95 -12.29 -11.98
N ASP A 203 30.71 -12.38 -12.47
CA ASP A 203 30.45 -12.54 -13.91
C ASP A 203 30.80 -11.27 -14.70
N LEU A 204 30.52 -10.11 -14.11
CA LEU A 204 30.87 -8.80 -14.66
C LEU A 204 32.39 -8.61 -14.74
N ALA A 205 33.14 -8.93 -13.67
CA ALA A 205 34.60 -8.86 -13.65
C ALA A 205 35.22 -9.75 -14.72
N ARG A 206 34.65 -10.93 -14.96
CA ARG A 206 35.07 -11.82 -16.04
C ARG A 206 34.76 -11.25 -17.42
N LYS A 207 33.59 -10.66 -17.63
CA LYS A 207 33.24 -9.97 -18.89
C LYS A 207 34.18 -8.81 -19.16
N ARG A 208 34.49 -8.00 -18.13
CA ARG A 208 35.46 -6.91 -18.19
C ARG A 208 36.84 -7.40 -18.64
N ALA A 209 37.35 -8.49 -18.06
CA ALA A 209 38.62 -9.09 -18.48
C ALA A 209 38.60 -9.60 -19.95
N LEU A 210 37.48 -10.17 -20.41
CA LEU A 210 37.33 -10.60 -21.81
C LEU A 210 37.27 -9.42 -22.78
N THR A 211 36.55 -8.35 -22.42
CA THR A 211 36.47 -7.11 -23.21
C THR A 211 37.81 -6.39 -23.25
N GLU A 212 38.59 -6.44 -22.17
CA GLU A 212 39.95 -5.91 -22.11
C GLU A 212 40.90 -6.66 -23.07
N ASP A 213 40.79 -7.99 -23.14
CA ASP A 213 41.52 -8.80 -24.12
C ASP A 213 41.08 -8.49 -25.58
N GLN A 214 39.78 -8.28 -25.82
CA GLN A 214 39.26 -7.85 -27.12
C GLN A 214 39.77 -6.45 -27.50
N LEU A 215 39.81 -5.52 -26.55
CA LEU A 215 40.35 -4.18 -26.77
C LEU A 215 41.84 -4.27 -27.12
N ARG A 216 42.62 -5.07 -26.39
CA ARG A 216 44.05 -5.28 -26.66
C ARG A 216 44.30 -5.82 -28.07
N LYS A 217 43.58 -6.87 -28.48
CA LYS A 217 43.64 -7.39 -29.87
C LYS A 217 43.23 -6.35 -30.91
N SER A 218 42.25 -5.50 -30.58
CA SER A 218 41.83 -4.42 -31.48
C SER A 218 42.91 -3.35 -31.60
N THR A 219 43.64 -3.03 -30.51
CA THR A 219 44.75 -2.08 -30.54
C THR A 219 45.98 -2.61 -31.29
N GLU A 220 46.19 -3.93 -31.34
CA GLU A 220 47.26 -4.55 -32.15
C GLU A 220 47.06 -4.28 -33.65
N SER A 221 45.82 -4.18 -34.12
CA SER A 221 45.52 -3.85 -35.53
C SER A 221 45.89 -2.42 -35.93
N VAL A 222 46.11 -1.53 -34.96
CA VAL A 222 46.44 -0.10 -35.15
C VAL A 222 47.90 0.20 -34.79
N GLY A 223 48.75 -0.84 -34.64
CA GLY A 223 50.17 -0.66 -34.31
C GLY A 223 50.52 -0.77 -32.83
N GLY A 224 49.57 -1.24 -32.00
CA GLY A 224 49.81 -1.56 -30.59
C GLY A 224 49.14 -0.59 -29.61
N TYR A 225 49.07 -1.00 -28.34
CA TYR A 225 48.37 -0.25 -27.29
C TYR A 225 48.95 1.16 -27.07
N GLU A 226 50.26 1.32 -27.18
CA GLU A 226 50.93 2.63 -27.00
C GLU A 226 50.62 3.61 -28.13
N VAL A 227 50.54 3.11 -29.38
CA VAL A 227 50.18 3.92 -30.55
C VAL A 227 48.72 4.36 -30.47
N ALA A 228 47.82 3.43 -30.16
CA ALA A 228 46.41 3.74 -29.94
C ALA A 228 46.22 4.75 -28.79
N LEU A 229 47.06 4.70 -27.75
CA LEU A 229 47.01 5.67 -26.65
C LEU A 229 47.48 7.06 -27.09
N ALA A 230 48.49 7.15 -27.95
CA ALA A 230 48.95 8.41 -28.53
C ALA A 230 47.86 9.02 -29.44
N GLU A 231 47.28 8.23 -30.33
CA GLU A 231 46.17 8.65 -31.22
C GLU A 231 44.95 9.13 -30.42
N ALA A 232 44.57 8.43 -29.35
CA ALA A 232 43.48 8.84 -28.48
C ALA A 232 43.78 10.13 -27.71
N LYS A 233 45.04 10.38 -27.32
CA LYS A 233 45.46 11.63 -26.67
C LYS A 233 45.49 12.81 -27.64
N GLU A 234 45.84 12.59 -28.89
CA GLU A 234 45.80 13.60 -29.96
C GLU A 234 44.36 13.95 -30.37
N ALA A 235 43.47 12.96 -30.38
CA ALA A 235 42.05 13.13 -30.64
C ALA A 235 41.26 13.69 -29.44
N ALA A 236 41.83 13.67 -28.24
CA ALA A 236 41.22 14.26 -27.05
C ALA A 236 41.22 15.80 -27.16
N PRO A 237 40.10 16.48 -26.84
CA PRO A 237 40.02 17.92 -26.97
C PRO A 237 41.03 18.63 -26.05
N GLN A 238 41.85 19.52 -26.63
CA GLN A 238 42.88 20.28 -25.91
C GLN A 238 42.25 21.40 -25.05
N SER A 239 41.72 21.03 -23.89
CA SER A 239 41.44 21.89 -22.73
C SER A 239 41.09 20.99 -21.54
N PRO A 240 41.66 21.18 -20.33
CA PRO A 240 41.23 20.43 -19.15
C PRO A 240 39.92 21.04 -18.63
N GLY A 241 38.83 20.80 -19.37
CA GLY A 241 37.47 21.07 -18.93
C GLY A 241 36.80 19.74 -18.70
N THR A 242 36.42 19.47 -17.45
CA THR A 242 35.63 18.34 -16.98
C THR A 242 34.51 17.99 -17.97
N GLN A 243 34.75 17.01 -18.85
CA GLN A 243 33.72 16.50 -19.74
C GLN A 243 32.81 15.61 -18.92
N THR A 244 31.72 16.23 -18.47
CA THR A 244 30.58 15.61 -17.83
C THR A 244 29.97 14.63 -18.83
N VAL A 245 30.23 13.32 -18.67
CA VAL A 245 29.40 12.30 -19.30
C VAL A 245 28.07 12.31 -18.55
N THR A 246 27.16 13.18 -18.98
CA THR A 246 25.76 13.04 -18.62
C THR A 246 25.25 11.75 -19.24
N PRO A 247 24.46 10.93 -18.53
CA PRO A 247 23.75 9.83 -19.16
C PRO A 247 22.80 10.44 -20.19
N ILE A 248 23.06 10.18 -21.48
CA ILE A 248 22.18 10.60 -22.56
C ILE A 248 20.82 9.96 -22.31
N GLY A 249 19.84 10.81 -22.00
CA GLY A 249 18.48 10.43 -21.70
C GLY A 249 17.61 11.63 -21.36
N THR A 250 17.41 12.53 -22.33
CA THR A 250 16.26 13.47 -22.34
C THR A 250 15.34 13.05 -23.49
N PRO A 251 14.01 13.19 -23.34
CA PRO A 251 13.02 12.38 -24.05
C PRO A 251 12.93 12.75 -25.52
N LEU A 252 12.74 11.72 -26.36
CA LEU A 252 12.03 11.89 -27.62
C LEU A 252 10.68 12.55 -27.28
N SER A 253 10.51 13.78 -27.75
CA SER A 253 9.19 14.39 -27.88
C SER A 253 8.35 13.48 -28.77
N ASP A 254 7.25 12.96 -28.25
CA ASP A 254 6.22 12.30 -29.02
C ASP A 254 5.63 13.28 -30.05
N LYS A 255 6.19 13.26 -31.26
CA LYS A 255 5.42 13.35 -32.50
C LYS A 255 6.04 12.38 -33.51
N GLU A 256 5.18 11.46 -33.95
CA GLU A 256 5.31 10.59 -35.12
C GLU A 256 5.95 9.21 -34.92
N ALA A 257 5.14 8.29 -34.37
CA ALA A 257 5.17 6.88 -34.74
C ALA A 257 3.74 6.33 -34.84
N ILE A 258 2.97 6.79 -35.83
CA ILE A 258 1.89 6.00 -36.43
C ILE A 258 2.07 6.00 -37.94
N LEU A 259 2.38 4.80 -38.41
CA LEU A 259 1.97 4.22 -39.69
C LEU A 259 2.80 4.57 -40.92
N ASP A 260 3.72 3.66 -41.24
CA ASP A 260 4.14 3.42 -42.61
C ASP A 260 3.55 2.09 -43.09
N GLN A 261 2.33 2.15 -43.63
CA GLN A 261 1.95 1.24 -44.70
C GLN A 261 0.83 1.85 -45.55
N VAL A 262 1.15 1.98 -46.84
CA VAL A 262 0.24 2.22 -47.97
C VAL A 262 -0.05 3.69 -48.28
N LYS A 263 0.83 4.29 -49.09
CA LYS A 263 0.55 5.04 -50.35
C LYS A 263 1.79 5.87 -50.72
N LEU A 264 2.80 5.25 -51.34
CA LEU A 264 2.90 5.17 -52.79
C LEU A 264 1.90 6.05 -53.56
N ARG A 265 2.48 6.94 -54.37
CA ARG A 265 1.89 7.77 -55.42
C ARG A 265 1.15 9.01 -54.97
N GLN A 266 1.46 10.07 -55.70
CA GLN A 266 0.90 11.42 -55.65
C GLN A 266 1.51 12.23 -54.52
N ARG A 267 2.34 13.25 -54.73
CA ARG A 267 2.72 14.02 -55.91
C ARG A 267 4.11 14.57 -55.55
N LEU A 268 5.13 14.34 -56.35
CA LEU A 268 5.44 15.18 -57.51
C LEU A 268 5.41 16.67 -57.14
N ASN A 269 6.61 17.27 -57.26
CA ASN A 269 6.87 18.70 -57.42
C ASN A 269 6.73 19.47 -56.10
N SER A 270 7.71 20.20 -55.58
CA SER A 270 8.87 20.90 -56.14
C SER A 270 9.63 21.45 -54.92
N ALA A 271 10.97 21.40 -54.86
CA ALA A 271 11.84 22.59 -54.96
C ALA A 271 11.23 23.85 -54.28
N GLU A 272 11.87 24.52 -53.32
CA GLU A 272 13.18 25.16 -53.45
C GLU A 272 13.63 25.81 -52.11
N GLN A 273 14.96 25.89 -51.95
CA GLN A 273 15.80 26.88 -51.26
C GLN A 273 15.18 27.94 -50.31
N VAL A 274 15.84 28.18 -49.16
CA VAL A 274 16.65 29.41 -48.86
C VAL A 274 17.04 29.42 -47.36
N LYS A 275 18.25 29.89 -47.08
CA LYS A 275 18.95 30.00 -45.78
C LYS A 275 19.12 31.48 -45.41
N LYS A 276 19.26 31.78 -44.09
CA LYS A 276 19.64 33.06 -43.39
C LYS A 276 18.49 34.06 -43.14
N ASP A 277 18.35 34.78 -42.02
CA ASP A 277 19.30 35.31 -41.02
C ASP A 277 18.70 35.52 -39.59
N ASN A 278 19.59 35.43 -38.60
CA ASN A 278 19.77 36.07 -37.27
C ASN A 278 18.66 36.73 -36.38
N THR A 279 18.84 36.41 -35.07
CA THR A 279 18.73 37.20 -33.81
C THR A 279 17.38 37.54 -33.16
N ILE A 280 17.15 37.03 -31.93
CA ILE A 280 17.11 37.74 -30.62
C ILE A 280 16.77 36.70 -29.51
N ALA A 281 17.50 36.75 -28.38
CA ALA A 281 17.51 35.76 -27.29
C ALA A 281 16.31 35.83 -26.31
N PRO A 282 16.03 34.74 -25.56
CA PRO A 282 15.45 34.83 -24.22
C PRO A 282 16.18 33.90 -23.20
N PRO A 283 15.78 33.82 -21.92
CA PRO A 283 16.36 34.56 -20.81
C PRO A 283 17.21 33.70 -19.85
N LYS A 284 17.84 34.42 -18.92
CA LYS A 284 18.77 34.00 -17.87
C LYS A 284 18.46 32.66 -17.19
N THR A 285 19.50 31.83 -17.20
CA THR A 285 19.72 30.60 -16.44
C THR A 285 19.40 30.78 -14.95
N SER A 286 18.40 30.03 -14.46
CA SER A 286 18.18 29.82 -13.03
C SER A 286 19.14 28.73 -12.55
N SER A 287 19.85 29.04 -11.49
CA SER A 287 20.87 28.26 -10.78
C SER A 287 20.49 26.79 -10.56
N TYR A 288 21.29 25.89 -11.15
CA TYR A 288 21.43 24.51 -10.69
C TYR A 288 22.09 24.53 -9.30
N LEU A 289 21.43 23.95 -8.31
CA LEU A 289 22.09 23.57 -7.06
C LEU A 289 23.04 22.39 -7.34
N PRO A 290 24.21 22.32 -6.67
CA PRO A 290 25.22 21.33 -6.99
C PRO A 290 24.72 19.94 -6.63
N MET A 291 24.78 19.01 -7.58
CA MET A 291 24.81 17.58 -7.29
C MET A 291 25.93 17.34 -6.28
N GLY A 292 25.62 16.72 -5.14
CA GLY A 292 26.66 16.23 -4.24
C GLY A 292 27.62 15.33 -5.01
N ASP A 293 28.92 15.56 -4.83
CA ASP A 293 30.05 14.95 -5.53
C ASP A 293 29.79 13.51 -5.99
N THR A 294 29.40 13.30 -7.25
CA THR A 294 29.63 12.03 -7.95
C THR A 294 31.08 12.04 -8.39
N PRO A 295 31.98 11.27 -7.78
CA PRO A 295 33.37 11.37 -8.17
C PRO A 295 33.59 10.53 -9.44
N GLU A 296 34.07 11.21 -10.47
CA GLU A 296 34.41 10.67 -11.78
C GLU A 296 35.51 9.60 -11.64
N ILE A 297 35.20 8.34 -11.96
CA ILE A 297 36.25 7.41 -12.38
C ILE A 297 36.77 7.98 -13.70
N PRO A 298 38.08 8.27 -13.84
CA PRO A 298 38.59 8.83 -15.07
C PRO A 298 38.23 7.88 -16.23
N PRO A 299 37.62 8.40 -17.31
CA PRO A 299 37.22 7.56 -18.43
C PRO A 299 38.44 6.83 -18.97
N HIS A 300 38.22 5.61 -19.48
CA HIS A 300 39.31 4.81 -20.01
C HIS A 300 40.10 5.64 -21.06
N PRO A 301 41.45 5.64 -21.04
CA PRO A 301 42.25 6.55 -21.87
C PRO A 301 41.98 6.46 -23.38
N LEU A 302 41.43 5.34 -23.84
CA LEU A 302 41.08 5.07 -25.25
C LEU A 302 39.63 5.43 -25.63
N VAL A 303 38.86 6.09 -24.76
CA VAL A 303 37.45 6.47 -25.04
C VAL A 303 37.34 7.45 -26.22
N HIS A 304 38.34 8.31 -26.42
CA HIS A 304 38.38 9.29 -27.51
C HIS A 304 39.12 8.79 -28.76
N HIS A 305 39.37 7.48 -28.88
CA HIS A 305 40.08 6.92 -30.03
C HIS A 305 39.32 7.16 -31.35
N PRO A 306 40.00 7.53 -32.46
CA PRO A 306 39.35 7.82 -33.75
C PRO A 306 38.60 6.62 -34.34
N SER A 307 39.03 5.40 -34.05
CA SER A 307 38.29 4.19 -34.46
C SER A 307 37.08 3.92 -33.55
N SER A 308 35.90 3.81 -34.14
CA SER A 308 34.64 3.55 -33.42
C SER A 308 34.66 2.28 -32.56
N ASN A 309 35.29 1.20 -33.04
CA ASN A 309 35.34 -0.08 -32.32
C ASN A 309 36.14 0.02 -31.01
N ILE A 310 37.33 0.64 -31.02
CA ILE A 310 38.18 0.82 -29.83
C ILE A 310 37.51 1.78 -28.84
N ALA A 311 36.91 2.87 -29.32
CA ALA A 311 36.18 3.82 -28.48
C ALA A 311 34.98 3.17 -27.76
N VAL A 312 34.17 2.38 -28.47
CA VAL A 312 33.02 1.65 -27.88
C VAL A 312 33.48 0.60 -26.86
N LEU A 313 34.55 -0.15 -27.15
CA LEU A 313 35.11 -1.12 -26.20
C LEU A 313 35.66 -0.42 -24.95
N ALA A 314 36.40 0.68 -25.10
CA ALA A 314 36.92 1.49 -24.00
C ALA A 314 35.80 2.13 -23.15
N GLN A 315 34.73 2.60 -23.79
CA GLN A 315 33.55 3.11 -23.10
C GLN A 315 32.86 1.99 -22.30
N SER A 316 32.71 0.80 -22.88
CA SER A 316 32.12 -0.35 -22.18
C SER A 316 32.95 -0.81 -20.98
N LEU A 317 34.29 -0.73 -21.05
CA LEU A 317 35.17 -0.99 -19.91
C LEU A 317 34.98 0.04 -18.79
N THR A 318 34.86 1.32 -19.13
CA THR A 318 34.59 2.39 -18.17
C THR A 318 33.25 2.16 -17.45
N GLU A 319 32.21 1.76 -18.18
CA GLU A 319 30.91 1.41 -17.60
C GLU A 319 30.99 0.19 -16.66
N MET A 320 31.72 -0.85 -17.06
CA MET A 320 31.91 -2.05 -16.21
C MET A 320 32.73 -1.74 -14.96
N ASP A 321 33.76 -0.89 -15.05
CA ASP A 321 34.57 -0.47 -13.90
C ASP A 321 33.77 0.39 -12.91
N LEU A 322 32.87 1.22 -13.42
CA LEU A 322 31.92 1.96 -12.58
C LEU A 322 30.98 1.02 -11.81
N GLU A 323 30.48 -0.05 -12.44
CA GLU A 323 29.58 -0.99 -11.79
C GLU A 323 30.31 -1.98 -10.83
N LEU A 324 31.60 -2.24 -11.06
CA LEU A 324 32.44 -3.04 -10.14
C LEU A 324 32.85 -2.27 -8.87
N THR A 325 32.65 -0.95 -8.85
CA THR A 325 33.03 -0.05 -7.78
C THR A 325 31.80 0.43 -7.01
N SER A 326 31.87 0.48 -5.67
CA SER A 326 30.77 1.04 -4.87
C SER A 326 30.61 2.54 -5.11
N THR A 327 29.37 3.03 -4.97
CA THR A 327 29.03 4.47 -5.04
C THR A 327 29.28 5.22 -3.73
N GLY A 328 29.80 4.54 -2.70
CA GLY A 328 30.02 5.13 -1.38
C GLY A 328 31.37 5.83 -1.23
N LYS A 329 31.62 6.36 -0.03
CA LYS A 329 32.78 7.22 0.28
C LYS A 329 34.11 6.47 0.08
N ASN A 330 34.15 5.19 0.45
CA ASN A 330 35.36 4.37 0.44
C ASN A 330 35.61 3.68 -0.91
N ARG A 331 34.64 3.72 -1.84
CA ARG A 331 34.74 3.15 -3.21
C ARG A 331 35.34 1.74 -3.23
N VAL A 332 34.75 0.86 -2.45
CA VAL A 332 35.16 -0.54 -2.39
C VAL A 332 34.95 -1.18 -3.76
N GLN A 333 36.02 -1.68 -4.34
CA GLN A 333 36.00 -2.38 -5.61
C GLN A 333 35.99 -3.89 -5.40
N PHE A 334 35.20 -4.62 -6.19
CA PHE A 334 35.30 -6.08 -6.25
C PHE A 334 36.69 -6.50 -6.78
N PRO A 335 37.40 -7.47 -6.17
CA PRO A 335 36.95 -8.46 -5.17
C PRO A 335 37.33 -8.15 -3.71
N ASN A 336 37.79 -6.93 -3.40
CA ASN A 336 38.31 -6.57 -2.07
C ASN A 336 37.24 -6.65 -0.97
N ASN A 337 35.96 -6.73 -1.34
CA ASN A 337 34.84 -6.88 -0.44
C ASN A 337 34.66 -8.32 0.11
N ILE A 338 35.34 -9.35 -0.44
CA ILE A 338 35.14 -10.75 -0.04
C ILE A 338 36.01 -11.11 1.18
N SER A 339 35.49 -10.83 2.37
CA SER A 339 36.10 -11.20 3.65
C SER A 339 35.07 -11.72 4.65
N TYR A 340 35.50 -12.58 5.58
CA TYR A 340 34.66 -13.02 6.70
C TYR A 340 34.22 -11.84 7.58
N ALA A 341 35.07 -10.82 7.74
CA ALA A 341 34.74 -9.61 8.50
C ALA A 341 33.61 -8.81 7.84
N ASN A 342 33.66 -8.62 6.52
CA ASN A 342 32.64 -7.89 5.77
C ASN A 342 31.30 -8.64 5.76
N PHE A 343 31.35 -9.98 5.71
CA PHE A 343 30.13 -10.79 5.82
C PHE A 343 29.53 -10.74 7.23
N LEU A 344 30.35 -10.79 8.28
CA LEU A 344 29.90 -10.62 9.66
C LEU A 344 29.25 -9.23 9.87
N ASP A 345 29.84 -8.19 9.31
CA ASP A 345 29.28 -6.84 9.35
C ASP A 345 27.89 -6.80 8.66
N PHE A 346 27.76 -7.35 7.45
CA PHE A 346 26.44 -7.49 6.80
C PHE A 346 25.44 -8.32 7.63
N GLN A 347 25.92 -9.32 8.36
CA GLN A 347 25.09 -10.15 9.23
C GLN A 347 24.49 -9.33 10.39
N MET A 348 25.20 -8.31 10.87
CA MET A 348 24.76 -7.41 11.94
C MET A 348 23.91 -6.24 11.46
N VAL A 349 24.09 -5.79 10.20
CA VAL A 349 23.29 -4.70 9.63
C VAL A 349 21.82 -5.13 9.49
N PRO A 350 20.83 -4.32 9.94
CA PRO A 350 19.40 -4.64 9.88
C PRO A 350 18.79 -4.44 8.48
N THR A 351 19.45 -4.97 7.43
CA THR A 351 18.96 -5.00 6.05
C THR A 351 19.08 -6.41 5.47
N LEU A 352 18.22 -6.74 4.51
CA LEU A 352 18.25 -8.03 3.81
C LEU A 352 18.94 -7.96 2.45
N CYS A 353 19.23 -6.74 1.97
CA CYS A 353 19.89 -6.50 0.69
C CYS A 353 21.37 -6.19 0.90
N TYR A 354 22.22 -7.09 0.43
CA TYR A 354 23.67 -6.89 0.38
C TYR A 354 24.04 -5.79 -0.63
N GLU A 355 24.92 -4.88 -0.20
CA GLU A 355 25.66 -3.95 -1.05
C GLU A 355 27.14 -3.93 -0.62
N LEU A 356 28.02 -3.48 -1.51
CA LEU A 356 29.46 -3.40 -1.21
C LEU A 356 29.77 -2.41 -0.09
N GLU A 357 28.98 -1.35 0.00
CA GLU A 357 29.16 -0.29 0.98
C GLU A 357 27.80 0.23 1.45
N TYR A 358 27.72 0.56 2.74
CA TYR A 358 26.54 1.10 3.38
C TYR A 358 26.84 2.51 3.92
N PRO A 359 25.85 3.42 3.93
CA PRO A 359 26.00 4.70 4.61
C PRO A 359 26.24 4.43 6.09
N ARG A 360 27.30 5.04 6.65
CA ARG A 360 27.67 4.86 8.06
C ARG A 360 27.49 6.14 8.87
N THR A 361 27.08 5.99 10.13
CA THR A 361 27.18 7.06 11.13
C THR A 361 28.61 7.16 11.65
N GLU A 362 29.05 8.37 12.00
CA GLU A 362 30.44 8.60 12.42
C GLU A 362 30.77 8.00 13.79
N ARG A 363 29.78 7.94 14.69
CA ARG A 363 29.95 7.49 16.08
C ARG A 363 28.73 6.73 16.56
N ILE A 364 28.95 5.82 17.51
CA ILE A 364 27.90 5.12 18.26
C ILE A 364 27.43 6.04 19.39
N ARG A 365 26.11 6.21 19.52
CA ARG A 365 25.45 6.97 20.60
C ARG A 365 25.02 6.00 21.72
N PRO A 366 25.80 5.85 22.81
CA PRO A 366 25.52 4.84 23.84
C PRO A 366 24.21 5.10 24.60
N LEU A 367 23.86 6.38 24.82
CA LEU A 367 22.59 6.73 25.49
C LEU A 367 21.38 6.33 24.64
N TYR A 368 21.47 6.45 23.31
CA TYR A 368 20.42 6.01 22.39
C TYR A 368 20.24 4.49 22.44
N ILE A 369 21.34 3.72 22.46
CA ILE A 369 21.28 2.25 22.62
C ILE A 369 20.65 1.88 23.96
N PHE A 370 21.04 2.56 25.03
CA PHE A 370 20.47 2.34 26.36
C PHE A 370 18.97 2.62 26.38
N GLU A 371 18.54 3.76 25.81
CA GLU A 371 17.13 4.11 25.65
C GLU A 371 16.36 3.03 24.88
N LYS A 372 16.85 2.60 23.71
CA LYS A 372 16.21 1.55 22.91
C LYS A 372 16.19 0.20 23.63
N THR A 373 17.21 -0.12 24.42
CA THR A 373 17.27 -1.34 25.24
C THR A 373 16.21 -1.32 26.34
N VAL A 374 16.12 -0.22 27.10
CA VAL A 374 15.09 -0.03 28.13
C VAL A 374 13.69 -0.06 27.51
N ALA A 375 13.50 0.60 26.36
CA ALA A 375 12.24 0.58 25.62
C ALA A 375 11.88 -0.86 25.18
N THR A 376 12.85 -1.65 24.72
CA THR A 376 12.63 -3.06 24.35
C THR A 376 12.12 -3.87 25.54
N PHE A 377 12.77 -3.80 26.70
CA PHE A 377 12.34 -4.55 27.88
C PHE A 377 10.99 -4.06 28.44
N GLY A 378 10.76 -2.74 28.46
CA GLY A 378 9.48 -2.16 28.92
C GLY A 378 8.31 -2.54 28.04
N THR A 379 8.47 -2.44 26.71
CA THR A 379 7.42 -2.82 25.75
C THR A 379 7.22 -4.32 25.64
N PHE A 380 8.28 -5.12 25.80
CA PHE A 380 8.16 -6.57 25.92
C PHE A 380 7.38 -6.98 27.17
N THR A 381 7.57 -6.28 28.29
CA THR A 381 6.81 -6.50 29.53
C THR A 381 5.32 -6.16 29.33
N LEU A 382 5.00 -5.13 28.55
CA LEU A 382 3.63 -4.83 28.14
C LEU A 382 3.03 -5.93 27.27
N LEU A 383 3.76 -6.40 26.26
CA LEU A 383 3.34 -7.52 25.41
C LEU A 383 3.09 -8.79 26.23
N TYR A 384 3.97 -9.09 27.19
CA TYR A 384 3.82 -10.17 28.15
C TYR A 384 2.51 -10.05 28.93
N THR A 385 2.27 -8.87 29.51
CA THR A 385 1.10 -8.60 30.34
C THR A 385 -0.20 -8.73 29.55
N ILE A 386 -0.26 -8.17 28.33
CA ILE A 386 -1.43 -8.28 27.44
C ILE A 386 -1.70 -9.73 27.07
N THR A 387 -0.66 -10.47 26.70
CA THR A 387 -0.80 -11.87 26.29
C THR A 387 -1.32 -12.73 27.45
N GLU A 388 -0.75 -12.56 28.64
CA GLU A 388 -1.10 -13.37 29.81
C GLU A 388 -2.48 -13.05 30.38
N HIS A 389 -2.87 -11.78 30.44
CA HIS A 389 -4.09 -11.36 31.15
C HIS A 389 -5.28 -11.15 30.23
N TYR A 390 -5.04 -10.85 28.95
CA TYR A 390 -6.10 -10.48 28.01
C TYR A 390 -6.23 -11.44 26.82
N ILE A 391 -5.20 -12.23 26.48
CA ILE A 391 -5.29 -13.21 25.38
C ILE A 391 -5.53 -14.62 25.92
N ILE A 392 -4.63 -15.13 26.77
CA ILE A 392 -4.70 -16.51 27.26
C ILE A 392 -6.05 -16.85 27.92
N PRO A 393 -6.63 -16.01 28.81
CA PRO A 393 -7.91 -16.32 29.45
C PRO A 393 -9.11 -16.28 28.49
N LEU A 394 -9.00 -15.53 27.39
CA LEU A 394 -10.02 -15.41 26.34
C LEU A 394 -9.81 -16.41 25.20
N THR A 395 -8.97 -17.43 25.40
CA THR A 395 -8.78 -18.49 24.41
C THR A 395 -10.10 -19.27 24.24
N PRO A 396 -10.61 -19.42 23.01
CA PRO A 396 -11.95 -19.95 22.78
C PRO A 396 -12.06 -21.42 23.20
N THR A 397 -13.13 -21.75 23.93
CA THR A 397 -13.53 -23.14 24.20
C THR A 397 -14.40 -23.68 23.06
N SER A 398 -14.53 -25.00 22.95
CA SER A 398 -15.26 -25.67 21.86
C SER A 398 -16.74 -25.27 21.73
N ASP A 399 -17.28 -24.60 22.73
CA ASP A 399 -18.70 -24.28 22.90
C ASP A 399 -19.03 -22.84 22.49
N GLN A 400 -18.01 -22.02 22.20
CA GLN A 400 -18.17 -20.60 21.86
C GLN A 400 -18.26 -20.35 20.36
N SER A 401 -19.07 -19.37 19.96
CA SER A 401 -19.18 -18.97 18.57
C SER A 401 -17.89 -18.29 18.08
N PHE A 402 -17.52 -18.55 16.83
CA PHE A 402 -16.34 -17.96 16.19
C PHE A 402 -16.37 -16.42 16.23
N ALA A 403 -17.53 -15.81 15.91
CA ALA A 403 -17.68 -14.36 15.86
C ALA A 403 -17.47 -13.70 17.23
N ARG A 404 -17.95 -14.32 18.31
CA ARG A 404 -17.74 -13.83 19.67
C ARG A 404 -16.25 -13.88 20.05
N SER A 405 -15.63 -15.03 19.81
CA SER A 405 -14.20 -15.23 20.05
C SER A 405 -13.34 -14.24 19.27
N MET A 406 -13.71 -13.94 18.02
CA MET A 406 -13.02 -12.95 17.19
C MET A 406 -13.12 -11.54 17.78
N LEU A 407 -14.30 -11.12 18.24
CA LEU A 407 -14.49 -9.79 18.83
C LEU A 407 -13.79 -9.64 20.18
N ASP A 408 -13.87 -10.66 21.04
CA ASP A 408 -13.24 -10.64 22.37
C ASP A 408 -11.70 -10.56 22.25
N LEU A 409 -11.13 -11.21 21.23
CA LEU A 409 -9.69 -11.25 20.99
C LEU A 409 -9.18 -10.12 20.07
N ALA A 410 -10.03 -9.44 19.31
CA ALA A 410 -9.63 -8.44 18.31
C ALA A 410 -8.78 -7.30 18.90
N LEU A 411 -9.22 -6.69 20.00
CA LEU A 411 -8.52 -5.57 20.63
C LEU A 411 -7.16 -6.00 21.24
N PRO A 412 -7.08 -7.07 22.07
CA PRO A 412 -5.81 -7.57 22.58
C PRO A 412 -4.80 -7.95 21.49
N PHE A 413 -5.25 -8.60 20.41
CA PHE A 413 -4.37 -8.92 19.27
C PHE A 413 -3.91 -7.69 18.50
N MET A 414 -4.79 -6.70 18.28
CA MET A 414 -4.41 -5.44 17.65
C MET A 414 -3.33 -4.72 18.46
N LEU A 415 -3.50 -4.61 19.78
CA LEU A 415 -2.50 -3.99 20.66
C LEU A 415 -1.17 -4.77 20.63
N SER A 416 -1.24 -6.10 20.71
CA SER A 416 -0.06 -6.96 20.64
C SER A 416 0.67 -6.82 19.31
N TYR A 417 -0.07 -6.68 18.21
CA TYR A 417 0.46 -6.45 16.87
C TYR A 417 1.24 -5.12 16.78
N LEU A 418 0.66 -4.03 17.29
CA LEU A 418 1.30 -2.71 17.31
C LEU A 418 2.55 -2.68 18.20
N ILE A 419 2.47 -3.30 19.38
CA ILE A 419 3.61 -3.38 20.31
C ILE A 419 4.72 -4.25 19.72
N LEU A 420 4.40 -5.38 19.10
CA LEU A 420 5.37 -6.25 18.45
C LEU A 420 6.06 -5.53 17.28
N PHE A 421 5.31 -4.77 16.48
CA PHE A 421 5.87 -3.92 15.44
C PHE A 421 6.87 -2.91 15.99
N TYR A 422 6.49 -2.19 17.05
CA TYR A 422 7.36 -1.22 17.71
C TYR A 422 8.63 -1.87 18.28
N ILE A 423 8.52 -3.03 18.92
CA ILE A 423 9.66 -3.79 19.44
C ILE A 423 10.65 -4.12 18.32
N ILE A 424 10.15 -4.72 17.22
CA ILE A 424 11.01 -5.21 16.15
C ILE A 424 11.63 -4.05 15.38
N PHE A 425 10.81 -3.17 14.82
CA PHE A 425 11.29 -2.18 13.85
C PHE A 425 11.83 -0.90 14.49
N GLU A 426 11.28 -0.48 15.63
CA GLU A 426 11.67 0.79 16.26
C GLU A 426 12.70 0.61 17.37
N CYS A 427 12.68 -0.51 18.10
CA CYS A 427 13.67 -0.78 19.15
C CYS A 427 14.83 -1.65 18.66
N ILE A 428 14.56 -2.87 18.18
CA ILE A 428 15.59 -3.84 17.82
C ILE A 428 16.35 -3.40 16.57
N CYS A 429 15.67 -3.10 15.46
CA CYS A 429 16.35 -2.69 14.22
C CYS A 429 17.17 -1.41 14.41
N ASN A 430 16.64 -0.37 15.09
CA ASN A 430 17.41 0.84 15.39
C ASN A 430 18.58 0.58 16.35
N GLY A 431 18.42 -0.32 17.33
CA GLY A 431 19.50 -0.74 18.22
C GLY A 431 20.64 -1.40 17.46
N PHE A 432 20.34 -2.35 16.57
CA PHE A 432 21.33 -2.98 15.69
C PHE A 432 21.90 -2.02 14.65
N ALA A 433 21.10 -1.07 14.14
CA ALA A 433 21.59 -0.03 13.24
C ALA A 433 22.63 0.86 13.94
N GLU A 434 22.36 1.29 15.16
CA GLU A 434 23.31 2.10 15.94
C GLU A 434 24.57 1.30 16.30
N LEU A 435 24.43 0.03 16.70
CA LEU A 435 25.57 -0.86 17.02
C LEU A 435 26.47 -1.13 15.81
N SER A 436 25.89 -1.25 14.61
CA SER A 436 26.62 -1.45 13.35
C SER A 436 27.01 -0.13 12.66
N CYS A 437 26.77 1.03 13.29
CA CYS A 437 26.93 2.34 12.68
C CYS A 437 26.21 2.49 11.33
N PHE A 438 25.07 1.83 11.11
CA PHE A 438 24.29 1.90 9.89
C PHE A 438 23.43 3.18 9.87
N GLY A 439 23.58 3.95 8.78
CA GLY A 439 22.97 5.28 8.63
C GLY A 439 21.55 5.27 8.09
N ASP A 440 21.14 4.24 7.34
CA ASP A 440 19.79 4.17 6.77
C ASP A 440 18.82 3.48 7.73
N ARG A 441 18.02 4.27 8.46
CA ARG A 441 17.12 3.74 9.51
C ARG A 441 15.66 3.69 9.07
N GLU A 442 15.41 3.75 7.77
CA GLU A 442 14.06 3.72 7.22
C GLU A 442 13.55 2.27 7.08
N PHE A 443 13.35 1.57 8.20
CA PHE A 443 12.86 0.18 8.19
C PHE A 443 11.36 0.06 7.85
N TYR A 444 10.61 1.15 8.01
CA TYR A 444 9.19 1.27 7.74
C TYR A 444 8.86 2.73 7.38
N GLN A 445 7.72 2.94 6.73
CA GLN A 445 7.13 4.26 6.45
C GLN A 445 5.84 4.47 7.23
N ASP A 446 5.11 5.54 6.94
CA ASP A 446 3.80 5.89 7.50
C ASP A 446 2.68 4.93 7.02
N TRP A 447 2.86 3.63 7.24
CA TRP A 447 1.95 2.58 6.78
C TRP A 447 0.55 2.72 7.38
N TRP A 448 0.40 3.39 8.53
CA TRP A 448 -0.89 3.70 9.15
C TRP A 448 -1.75 4.69 8.33
N ASN A 449 -1.15 5.44 7.40
CA ASN A 449 -1.85 6.32 6.46
C ASN A 449 -2.19 5.62 5.13
N SER A 450 -1.89 4.32 4.99
CA SER A 450 -2.08 3.61 3.73
C SER A 450 -3.56 3.42 3.41
N THR A 451 -3.95 3.73 2.18
CA THR A 451 -5.35 3.64 1.72
C THR A 451 -5.67 2.34 0.99
N SER A 452 -4.62 1.62 0.56
CA SER A 452 -4.71 0.34 -0.13
C SER A 452 -3.78 -0.70 0.48
N PHE A 453 -4.09 -1.99 0.28
CA PHE A 453 -3.25 -3.08 0.78
C PHE A 453 -1.87 -3.12 0.10
N ASP A 454 -1.80 -2.77 -1.19
CA ASP A 454 -0.53 -2.67 -1.93
C ASP A 454 0.38 -1.58 -1.35
N GLU A 455 -0.17 -0.39 -1.06
CA GLU A 455 0.58 0.67 -0.38
C GLU A 455 1.08 0.23 1.00
N TYR A 456 0.20 -0.38 1.79
CA TYR A 456 0.53 -0.91 3.11
C TYR A 456 1.68 -1.94 3.04
N ALA A 457 1.61 -2.90 2.10
CA ALA A 457 2.62 -3.94 1.92
C ALA A 457 4.01 -3.39 1.56
N ARG A 458 4.08 -2.24 0.87
CA ARG A 458 5.34 -1.55 0.57
C ARG A 458 5.92 -0.79 1.78
N LYS A 459 5.05 -0.22 2.62
CA LYS A 459 5.43 0.69 3.72
C LYS A 459 5.72 -0.02 5.04
N TRP A 460 5.04 -1.12 5.32
CA TRP A 460 5.09 -1.80 6.63
C TRP A 460 6.47 -2.39 6.99
N ASN A 461 7.07 -3.16 6.07
CA ASN A 461 8.35 -3.84 6.30
C ASN A 461 9.26 -3.63 5.08
N LYS A 462 9.98 -2.51 5.08
CA LYS A 462 10.84 -2.13 3.95
C LYS A 462 11.97 -3.12 3.70
N PRO A 463 12.69 -3.68 4.70
CA PRO A 463 13.74 -4.66 4.45
C PRO A 463 13.28 -5.86 3.63
N VAL A 464 12.13 -6.44 3.98
CA VAL A 464 11.55 -7.58 3.23
C VAL A 464 11.01 -7.13 1.87
N HIS A 465 10.31 -5.99 1.82
CA HIS A 465 9.82 -5.45 0.55
C HIS A 465 10.95 -5.18 -0.44
N ALA A 466 12.04 -4.57 0.01
CA ALA A 466 13.22 -4.26 -0.80
C ALA A 466 13.91 -5.53 -1.31
N PHE A 467 13.99 -6.57 -0.47
CA PHE A 467 14.48 -7.88 -0.90
C PHE A 467 13.60 -8.48 -2.00
N LEU A 468 12.29 -8.54 -1.79
CA LEU A 468 11.34 -9.08 -2.76
C LEU A 468 11.36 -8.28 -4.08
N LEU A 469 11.46 -6.94 -3.99
CA LEU A 469 11.54 -6.06 -5.14
C LEU A 469 12.79 -6.34 -5.98
N ARG A 470 13.98 -6.37 -5.36
CA ARG A 470 15.27 -6.55 -6.05
C ARG A 470 15.45 -7.97 -6.59
N HIS A 471 15.17 -8.97 -5.76
CA HIS A 471 15.58 -10.34 -6.03
C HIS A 471 14.50 -11.22 -6.66
N VAL A 472 13.23 -10.88 -6.47
CA VAL A 472 12.09 -11.66 -6.98
C VAL A 472 11.40 -10.91 -8.11
N TYR A 473 10.82 -9.76 -7.81
CA TYR A 473 10.04 -8.99 -8.79
C TYR A 473 10.85 -8.62 -10.03
N GLN A 474 12.05 -8.07 -9.83
CA GLN A 474 12.89 -7.67 -10.96
C GLN A 474 13.54 -8.83 -11.69
N ALA A 475 13.92 -9.88 -10.96
CA ALA A 475 14.40 -11.10 -11.60
C ALA A 475 13.32 -11.70 -12.50
N SER A 476 12.07 -11.77 -12.03
CA SER A 476 10.91 -12.19 -12.82
C SER A 476 10.66 -11.28 -14.03
N LEU A 477 10.74 -9.96 -13.84
CA LEU A 477 10.54 -8.99 -14.93
C LEU A 477 11.65 -9.04 -15.99
N SER A 478 12.89 -9.32 -15.58
CA SER A 478 14.05 -9.43 -16.48
C SER A 478 14.04 -10.70 -17.33
N SER A 479 13.28 -11.72 -16.92
CA SER A 479 13.01 -12.90 -17.73
C SER A 479 12.16 -12.50 -18.93
N LYS A 480 12.66 -12.76 -20.16
CA LYS A 480 12.19 -12.19 -21.44
C LYS A 480 10.71 -12.45 -21.83
N ARG A 481 9.83 -12.91 -20.93
CA ARG A 481 8.44 -13.31 -21.23
C ARG A 481 7.39 -12.99 -20.15
N VAL A 482 7.71 -12.27 -19.07
CA VAL A 482 6.78 -12.08 -17.94
C VAL A 482 6.20 -10.66 -17.91
N SER A 483 4.87 -10.54 -17.79
CA SER A 483 4.17 -9.24 -17.66
C SER A 483 4.36 -8.64 -16.25
N LYS A 484 4.16 -7.33 -16.08
CA LYS A 484 4.18 -6.69 -14.75
C LYS A 484 3.18 -7.34 -13.78
N LEU A 485 1.96 -7.64 -14.25
CA LEU A 485 0.93 -8.33 -13.48
C LEU A 485 1.41 -9.70 -13.00
N SER A 486 2.04 -10.48 -13.89
CA SER A 486 2.58 -11.79 -13.55
C SER A 486 3.74 -11.68 -12.55
N ALA A 487 4.64 -10.70 -12.70
CA ALA A 487 5.74 -10.48 -11.77
C ALA A 487 5.25 -10.07 -10.36
N THR A 488 4.23 -9.20 -10.28
CA THR A 488 3.56 -8.85 -9.02
C THR A 488 2.92 -10.09 -8.40
N PHE A 489 2.14 -10.84 -9.18
CA PHE A 489 1.51 -12.08 -8.71
C PHE A 489 2.52 -13.09 -8.16
N PHE A 490 3.62 -13.35 -8.86
CA PHE A 490 4.68 -14.25 -8.38
C PHE A 490 5.31 -13.76 -7.07
N THR A 491 5.49 -12.44 -6.92
CA THR A 491 6.06 -11.85 -5.70
C THR A 491 5.14 -12.05 -4.51
N PHE A 492 3.84 -11.77 -4.67
CA PHE A 492 2.84 -11.99 -3.62
C PHE A 492 2.61 -13.48 -3.34
N LEU A 493 2.60 -14.34 -4.36
CA LEU A 493 2.48 -15.78 -4.21
C LEU A 493 3.64 -16.34 -3.36
N LEU A 494 4.87 -15.93 -3.66
CA LEU A 494 6.03 -16.34 -2.88
C LEU A 494 5.91 -15.88 -1.42
N SER A 495 5.51 -14.62 -1.20
CA SER A 495 5.24 -14.09 0.15
C SER A 495 4.18 -14.91 0.88
N ALA A 496 3.05 -15.22 0.23
CA ALA A 496 1.94 -15.99 0.80
C ALA A 496 2.37 -17.41 1.21
N VAL A 497 3.20 -18.08 0.40
CA VAL A 497 3.75 -19.40 0.73
C VAL A 497 4.62 -19.35 1.97
N PHE A 498 5.52 -18.37 2.10
CA PHE A 498 6.37 -18.27 3.29
C PHE A 498 5.59 -17.90 4.55
N HIS A 499 4.56 -17.06 4.44
CA HIS A 499 3.69 -16.76 5.57
C HIS A 499 2.86 -17.97 6.01
N GLU A 500 2.28 -18.72 5.07
CA GLU A 500 1.59 -19.97 5.40
C GLU A 500 2.57 -21.00 5.99
N LEU A 501 3.80 -21.07 5.51
CA LEU A 501 4.84 -21.94 6.07
C LEU A 501 5.12 -21.61 7.55
N VAL A 502 5.33 -20.33 7.87
CA VAL A 502 5.53 -19.90 9.27
C VAL A 502 4.30 -20.26 10.11
N MET A 503 3.09 -20.00 9.60
CA MET A 503 1.87 -20.35 10.32
C MET A 503 1.69 -21.86 10.49
N ALA A 504 2.07 -22.67 9.50
CA ALA A 504 2.01 -24.12 9.57
C ALA A 504 2.97 -24.68 10.62
N VAL A 505 4.16 -24.11 10.77
CA VAL A 505 5.11 -24.49 11.82
C VAL A 505 4.61 -24.08 13.20
N VAL A 506 4.14 -22.84 13.35
CA VAL A 506 3.67 -22.29 14.64
C VAL A 506 2.42 -23.02 15.14
N THR A 507 1.46 -23.30 14.25
CA THR A 507 0.18 -23.93 14.61
C THR A 507 0.18 -25.46 14.49
N LYS A 508 1.26 -26.04 13.91
CA LYS A 508 1.37 -27.46 13.55
C LYS A 508 0.23 -27.95 12.64
N LYS A 509 -0.44 -27.05 11.91
CA LYS A 509 -1.58 -27.34 11.03
C LYS A 509 -1.54 -26.44 9.79
N ILE A 510 -1.88 -27.00 8.63
CA ILE A 510 -2.03 -26.25 7.39
C ILE A 510 -3.50 -25.84 7.26
N ARG A 511 -3.78 -24.54 7.13
CA ARG A 511 -5.17 -24.01 7.08
C ARG A 511 -5.44 -23.08 5.90
N MET A 512 -4.41 -22.51 5.28
CA MET A 512 -4.49 -21.65 4.10
C MET A 512 -5.27 -20.33 4.27
N TYR A 513 -5.61 -19.94 5.51
CA TYR A 513 -6.31 -18.67 5.77
C TYR A 513 -5.45 -17.47 5.40
N LEU A 514 -4.18 -17.47 5.84
CA LEU A 514 -3.26 -16.37 5.58
C LEU A 514 -2.85 -16.35 4.10
N PHE A 515 -2.69 -17.53 3.49
CA PHE A 515 -2.43 -17.67 2.06
C PHE A 515 -3.52 -16.97 1.20
N GLY A 516 -4.79 -17.24 1.49
CA GLY A 516 -5.91 -16.63 0.77
C GLY A 516 -6.03 -15.13 0.97
N LEU A 517 -5.80 -14.64 2.20
CA LEU A 517 -5.88 -13.21 2.53
C LEU A 517 -4.72 -12.38 1.97
N GLN A 518 -3.56 -13.00 1.68
CA GLN A 518 -2.38 -12.31 1.13
C GLN A 518 -2.34 -12.25 -0.40
N LEU A 519 -3.10 -13.10 -1.09
CA LEU A 519 -3.14 -13.09 -2.55
C LEU A 519 -3.84 -11.81 -3.04
N PRO A 520 -3.19 -10.98 -3.88
CA PRO A 520 -3.80 -9.78 -4.41
C PRO A 520 -5.02 -10.15 -5.23
N THR A 521 -6.11 -9.38 -5.09
CA THR A 521 -7.26 -9.58 -5.96
C THR A 521 -6.88 -9.11 -7.37
N PRO A 522 -7.51 -9.63 -8.45
CA PRO A 522 -7.18 -9.24 -9.82
C PRO A 522 -7.28 -7.72 -10.10
N LYS A 523 -7.95 -6.96 -9.24
CA LYS A 523 -8.04 -5.49 -9.31
C LYS A 523 -6.76 -4.77 -8.87
N ASP A 524 -5.93 -5.40 -8.05
CA ASP A 524 -4.73 -4.80 -7.44
C ASP A 524 -3.47 -4.94 -8.33
N GLY A 525 -3.56 -5.73 -9.41
CA GLY A 525 -2.41 -6.14 -10.21
C GLY A 525 -2.02 -5.22 -11.38
N GLY A 526 -2.68 -4.09 -11.55
CA GLY A 526 -2.40 -3.14 -12.62
C GLY A 526 -1.97 -1.79 -12.06
N THR A 527 -0.67 -1.48 -12.13
CA THR A 527 -0.19 -0.09 -12.06
C THR A 527 -0.74 0.68 -13.27
N LYS A 528 -1.99 1.13 -13.20
CA LYS A 528 -2.29 2.47 -13.68
C LYS A 528 -1.75 3.38 -12.59
N GLU A 529 -0.96 4.38 -12.97
CA GLU A 529 -0.70 5.49 -12.08
C GLU A 529 -2.06 5.98 -11.58
N ASP A 530 -2.36 5.69 -10.31
CA ASP A 530 -3.56 6.18 -9.66
C ASP A 530 -3.40 7.70 -9.61
N LYS A 531 -4.01 8.37 -10.58
CA LYS A 531 -4.52 9.72 -10.34
C LYS A 531 -5.29 9.63 -9.04
N PRO A 532 -5.08 10.54 -8.07
CA PRO A 532 -5.77 10.49 -6.80
C PRO A 532 -7.28 10.44 -7.09
N THR A 533 -7.88 9.27 -6.96
CA THR A 533 -9.31 9.12 -7.04
C THR A 533 -9.83 9.82 -5.81
N ILE A 534 -10.52 10.94 -6.02
CA ILE A 534 -11.17 11.68 -4.95
C ILE A 534 -12.21 10.73 -4.35
N HIS A 535 -11.83 10.05 -3.27
CA HIS A 535 -12.76 9.22 -2.52
C HIS A 535 -13.68 10.17 -1.74
N GLU A 536 -14.98 10.08 -2.00
CA GLU A 536 -15.96 10.81 -1.21
C GLU A 536 -15.98 10.25 0.21
N ASN A 537 -16.00 11.12 1.22
CA ASN A 537 -16.17 10.69 2.61
C ASN A 537 -17.59 10.13 2.77
N ILE A 538 -17.70 8.82 2.98
CA ILE A 538 -18.96 8.09 3.08
C ILE A 538 -19.62 8.30 4.46
N TYR A 539 -18.82 8.64 5.48
CA TYR A 539 -19.26 8.82 6.87
C TYR A 539 -19.69 10.26 7.12
N THR A 540 -20.82 10.66 6.55
CA THR A 540 -21.44 11.97 6.78
C THR A 540 -22.61 11.85 7.75
N ILE A 541 -22.90 12.93 8.48
CA ILE A 541 -24.05 13.02 9.39
C ILE A 541 -25.37 12.71 8.66
N PRO A 542 -25.64 13.23 7.43
CA PRO A 542 -26.81 12.85 6.65
C PRO A 542 -26.91 11.33 6.42
N ASN A 543 -25.84 10.69 5.96
CA ASN A 543 -25.85 9.25 5.69
C ASN A 543 -26.12 8.43 6.96
N ALA A 544 -25.57 8.86 8.11
CA ALA A 544 -25.82 8.19 9.40
C ALA A 544 -27.29 8.27 9.84
N LEU A 545 -27.95 9.41 9.60
CA LEU A 545 -29.39 9.58 9.86
C LEU A 545 -30.25 8.73 8.92
N THR A 546 -29.88 8.61 7.65
CA THR A 546 -30.58 7.71 6.71
C THR A 546 -30.44 6.23 7.11
N VAL A 547 -29.25 5.80 7.55
CA VAL A 547 -29.04 4.42 8.08
C VAL A 547 -29.86 4.19 9.35
N SER A 548 -29.90 5.15 10.28
CA SER A 548 -30.66 4.98 11.52
C SER A 548 -32.17 4.83 11.24
N ARG A 549 -32.71 5.50 10.22
CA ARG A 549 -34.09 5.29 9.75
C ARG A 549 -34.36 3.87 9.24
N ILE A 550 -33.45 3.33 8.43
CA ILE A 550 -33.57 1.96 7.91
C ILE A 550 -33.63 0.94 9.06
N ILE A 551 -32.78 1.13 10.08
CA ILE A 551 -32.76 0.27 11.28
C ILE A 551 -34.03 0.46 12.13
N ALA A 552 -34.59 1.67 12.18
CA ALA A 552 -35.83 1.94 12.89
C ALA A 552 -37.07 1.28 12.26
N CYS A 553 -37.05 0.99 10.94
CA CYS A 553 -38.20 0.42 10.22
C CYS A 553 -38.63 -0.97 10.77
N PRO A 554 -37.76 -1.97 10.96
CA PRO A 554 -38.13 -3.23 11.61
C PRO A 554 -38.73 -3.06 13.01
N VAL A 555 -38.20 -2.12 13.80
CA VAL A 555 -38.68 -1.82 15.16
C VAL A 555 -40.09 -1.20 15.11
N LEU A 556 -40.32 -0.30 14.16
CA LEU A 556 -41.63 0.27 13.89
C LEU A 556 -42.65 -0.82 13.50
N GLY A 557 -42.26 -1.72 12.60
CA GLY A 557 -43.12 -2.85 12.19
C GLY A 557 -43.49 -3.75 13.36
N TRP A 558 -42.50 -4.11 14.20
CA TRP A 558 -42.75 -4.87 15.43
C TRP A 558 -43.71 -4.13 16.39
N ALA A 559 -43.53 -2.84 16.60
CA ALA A 559 -44.38 -2.05 17.49
C ALA A 559 -45.85 -2.02 17.03
N ILE A 560 -46.08 -1.93 15.72
CA ILE A 560 -47.43 -2.00 15.12
C ILE A 560 -48.04 -3.39 15.34
N LEU A 561 -47.27 -4.46 15.13
CA LEU A 561 -47.73 -5.84 15.31
C LEU A 561 -48.05 -6.18 16.78
N GLU A 562 -47.34 -5.59 17.74
CA GLU A 562 -47.63 -5.73 19.17
C GLU A 562 -48.77 -4.80 19.66
N GLY A 563 -49.33 -3.96 18.79
CA GLY A 563 -50.39 -3.01 19.15
C GLY A 563 -49.90 -1.83 20.00
N LYS A 564 -48.58 -1.59 20.06
CA LYS A 564 -47.96 -0.46 20.80
C LYS A 564 -47.98 0.81 19.94
N TYR A 565 -49.17 1.26 19.56
CA TYR A 565 -49.36 2.35 18.60
C TYR A 565 -48.70 3.67 19.03
N GLY A 566 -48.70 4.01 20.32
CA GLY A 566 -48.00 5.22 20.81
C GLY A 566 -46.49 5.22 20.53
N PHE A 567 -45.84 4.07 20.71
CA PHE A 567 -44.41 3.93 20.38
C PHE A 567 -44.17 3.92 18.87
N ALA A 568 -45.07 3.29 18.10
CA ALA A 568 -45.02 3.32 16.63
C ALA A 568 -45.17 4.74 16.06
N THR A 569 -46.09 5.55 16.59
CA THR A 569 -46.24 6.95 16.21
C THR A 569 -44.98 7.76 16.52
N GLY A 570 -44.35 7.53 17.68
CA GLY A 570 -43.07 8.16 18.02
C GLY A 570 -41.95 7.84 17.04
N LEU A 571 -41.81 6.56 16.65
CA LEU A 571 -40.84 6.13 15.64
C LEU A 571 -41.13 6.67 14.25
N LEU A 572 -42.41 6.79 13.87
CA LEU A 572 -42.83 7.37 12.60
C LEU A 572 -42.51 8.88 12.53
N LEU A 573 -42.76 9.61 13.63
CA LEU A 573 -42.38 11.02 13.74
C LEU A 573 -40.86 11.20 13.69
N TYR A 574 -40.12 10.34 14.40
CA TYR A 574 -38.67 10.31 14.32
C TYR A 574 -38.19 10.16 12.87
N ALA A 575 -38.71 9.17 12.14
CA ALA A 575 -38.34 8.92 10.75
C ALA A 575 -38.60 10.15 9.85
N GLY A 576 -39.77 10.79 9.97
CA GLY A 576 -40.10 11.99 9.19
C GLY A 576 -39.23 13.21 9.53
N ILE A 577 -38.94 13.43 10.82
CA ILE A 577 -38.08 14.54 11.26
C ILE A 577 -36.65 14.34 10.76
N THR A 578 -36.13 13.12 10.85
CA THR A 578 -34.76 12.82 10.41
C THR A 578 -34.56 12.97 8.90
N ASP A 579 -35.56 12.64 8.07
CA ASP A 579 -35.56 12.85 6.60
C ASP A 579 -35.55 14.34 6.21
N TRP A 580 -36.21 15.17 7.01
CA TRP A 580 -36.15 16.60 6.78
C TRP A 580 -34.79 17.18 7.19
N ILE A 581 -34.25 16.70 8.31
CA ILE A 581 -32.96 17.12 8.87
C ILE A 581 -31.81 16.72 7.94
N ASP A 582 -31.69 15.47 7.52
CA ASP A 582 -30.58 15.02 6.66
C ASP A 582 -30.54 15.77 5.31
N GLY A 583 -31.70 15.99 4.68
CA GLY A 583 -31.83 16.78 3.46
C GLY A 583 -31.53 18.28 3.68
N TYR A 584 -31.84 18.83 4.85
CA TYR A 584 -31.44 20.19 5.22
C TYR A 584 -29.92 20.29 5.43
N LEU A 585 -29.31 19.36 6.17
CA LEU A 585 -27.87 19.33 6.43
C LEU A 585 -27.07 19.15 5.15
N ALA A 586 -27.48 18.22 4.28
CA ALA A 586 -26.81 17.95 3.01
C ALA A 586 -26.82 19.18 2.08
N ARG A 587 -27.89 19.98 2.09
CA ARG A 587 -28.00 21.22 1.30
C ARG A 587 -27.21 22.38 1.92
N LYS A 588 -27.29 22.56 3.24
CA LYS A 588 -26.67 23.70 3.93
C LYS A 588 -25.14 23.61 3.97
N TRP A 589 -24.61 22.40 4.15
CA TRP A 589 -23.17 22.17 4.31
C TRP A 589 -22.52 21.49 3.10
N ASN A 590 -23.22 21.40 1.97
CA ASN A 590 -22.74 20.79 0.73
C ASN A 590 -22.20 19.35 0.91
N MET A 591 -22.75 18.61 1.89
CA MET A 591 -22.36 17.24 2.23
C MET A 591 -23.12 16.19 1.39
N ARG A 592 -23.25 16.43 0.07
CA ARG A 592 -23.90 15.46 -0.83
C ARG A 592 -22.90 14.36 -1.18
N THR A 593 -23.31 13.11 -1.04
CA THR A 593 -22.48 11.93 -1.40
C THR A 593 -23.23 11.05 -2.38
N VAL A 594 -22.52 10.34 -3.26
CA VAL A 594 -23.10 9.37 -4.20
C VAL A 594 -23.87 8.28 -3.45
N ILE A 595 -23.36 7.81 -2.31
CA ILE A 595 -24.04 6.82 -1.47
C ILE A 595 -25.35 7.39 -0.87
N GLY A 596 -25.33 8.63 -0.38
CA GLY A 596 -26.53 9.30 0.14
C GLY A 596 -27.66 9.34 -0.89
N THR A 597 -27.34 9.66 -2.15
CA THR A 597 -28.36 9.70 -3.23
C THR A 597 -29.05 8.36 -3.52
N ILE A 598 -28.47 7.24 -3.09
CA ILE A 598 -29.04 5.90 -3.23
C ILE A 598 -29.74 5.47 -1.94
N LEU A 599 -29.15 5.83 -0.80
CA LEU A 599 -29.62 5.44 0.51
C LEU A 599 -30.95 6.13 0.86
N ASP A 600 -31.12 7.41 0.50
CA ASP A 600 -32.34 8.17 0.81
C ASP A 600 -33.58 7.54 0.15
N PRO A 601 -33.61 7.25 -1.18
CA PRO A 601 -34.73 6.55 -1.80
C PRO A 601 -34.96 5.13 -1.28
N ALA A 602 -33.90 4.47 -0.79
CA ALA A 602 -34.01 3.12 -0.21
C ALA A 602 -34.66 3.15 1.17
N ALA A 603 -34.31 4.13 2.01
CA ALA A 603 -34.93 4.33 3.32
C ALA A 603 -36.43 4.62 3.20
N ASP A 604 -36.82 5.52 2.30
CA ASP A 604 -38.23 5.85 2.05
C ASP A 604 -39.05 4.63 1.62
N LYS A 605 -38.52 3.82 0.69
CA LYS A 605 -39.18 2.58 0.26
C LYS A 605 -39.28 1.56 1.38
N THR A 606 -38.25 1.44 2.21
CA THR A 606 -38.24 0.51 3.35
C THR A 606 -39.30 0.91 4.37
N LEU A 607 -39.41 2.20 4.69
CA LEU A 607 -40.43 2.73 5.59
C LEU A 607 -41.84 2.46 5.04
N MET A 608 -42.09 2.81 3.79
CA MET A 608 -43.38 2.60 3.12
C MET A 608 -43.78 1.13 3.06
N THR A 609 -42.85 0.24 2.69
CA THR A 609 -43.10 -1.20 2.62
C THR A 609 -43.43 -1.76 4.00
N THR A 610 -42.66 -1.37 5.03
CA THR A 610 -42.85 -1.86 6.39
C THR A 610 -44.20 -1.44 6.97
N LEU A 611 -44.57 -0.17 6.81
CA LEU A 611 -45.86 0.35 7.25
C LEU A 611 -47.03 -0.33 6.51
N THR A 612 -46.93 -0.48 5.19
CA THR A 612 -47.98 -1.12 4.37
C THR A 612 -48.24 -2.55 4.83
N VAL A 613 -47.18 -3.35 4.98
CA VAL A 613 -47.28 -4.77 5.35
C VAL A 613 -47.82 -4.92 6.76
N THR A 614 -47.26 -4.20 7.73
CA THR A 614 -47.64 -4.37 9.14
C THR A 614 -49.06 -3.87 9.44
N LEU A 615 -49.51 -2.78 8.81
CA LEU A 615 -50.90 -2.32 8.92
C LEU A 615 -51.88 -3.26 8.20
N ALA A 616 -51.49 -3.87 7.08
CA ALA A 616 -52.30 -4.88 6.41
C ALA A 616 -52.46 -6.15 7.26
N MET A 617 -51.39 -6.62 7.89
CA MET A 617 -51.41 -7.78 8.80
C MET A 617 -52.31 -7.54 10.01
N LYS A 618 -52.43 -6.29 10.47
CA LYS A 618 -53.38 -5.89 11.53
C LYS A 618 -54.82 -5.73 11.05
N GLY A 619 -55.11 -6.00 9.77
CA GLY A 619 -56.44 -5.91 9.19
C GLY A 619 -56.91 -4.47 8.90
N LEU A 620 -56.04 -3.47 9.05
CA LEU A 620 -56.39 -2.06 8.87
C LEU A 620 -56.38 -1.64 7.38
N LEU A 621 -55.58 -2.30 6.53
CA LEU A 621 -55.40 -1.97 5.10
C LEU A 621 -55.24 -3.19 4.15
N PRO A 622 -55.94 -4.32 4.30
CA PRO A 622 -55.61 -5.56 3.58
C PRO A 622 -55.76 -5.47 2.05
N GLY A 623 -56.83 -4.87 1.54
CA GLY A 623 -57.05 -4.75 0.08
C GLY A 623 -56.18 -3.68 -0.58
N LEU A 624 -55.89 -2.59 0.13
CA LEU A 624 -55.08 -1.48 -0.38
C LEU A 624 -53.59 -1.82 -0.45
N ALA A 625 -53.11 -2.65 0.47
CA ALA A 625 -51.70 -3.05 0.53
C ALA A 625 -51.24 -3.76 -0.74
N VAL A 626 -52.08 -4.59 -1.35
CA VAL A 626 -51.78 -5.27 -2.62
C VAL A 626 -51.56 -4.26 -3.75
N ILE A 627 -52.38 -3.20 -3.80
CA ILE A 627 -52.28 -2.15 -4.82
C ILE A 627 -51.00 -1.33 -4.62
N ILE A 628 -50.69 -0.94 -3.39
CA ILE A 628 -49.51 -0.14 -3.05
C ILE A 628 -48.22 -0.94 -3.32
N LEU A 629 -48.12 -2.15 -2.74
CA LEU A 629 -46.94 -3.00 -2.90
C LEU A 629 -46.75 -3.45 -4.36
N GLY A 630 -47.83 -3.81 -5.06
CA GLY A 630 -47.77 -4.18 -6.47
C GLY A 630 -47.18 -3.06 -7.33
N ARG A 631 -47.65 -1.82 -7.13
CA ARG A 631 -47.13 -0.64 -7.84
C ARG A 631 -45.66 -0.37 -7.53
N ASP A 632 -45.26 -0.44 -6.25
CA ASP A 632 -43.88 -0.15 -5.84
C ASP A 632 -42.89 -1.24 -6.30
N VAL A 633 -43.31 -2.50 -6.34
CA VAL A 633 -42.55 -3.61 -6.91
C VAL A 633 -42.37 -3.42 -8.42
N LEU A 634 -43.45 -3.09 -9.14
CA LEU A 634 -43.39 -2.84 -10.59
C LEU A 634 -42.45 -1.68 -10.95
N LEU A 635 -42.49 -0.57 -10.20
CA LEU A 635 -41.58 0.55 -10.40
C LEU A 635 -40.13 0.19 -10.08
N SER A 636 -39.91 -0.62 -9.04
CA SER A 636 -38.57 -1.10 -8.69
C SER A 636 -38.02 -2.01 -9.79
N ILE A 637 -38.77 -3.04 -10.22
CA ILE A 637 -38.37 -3.93 -11.32
C ILE A 637 -38.08 -3.15 -12.60
N SER A 638 -38.91 -2.15 -12.92
CA SER A 638 -38.68 -1.28 -14.08
C SER A 638 -37.36 -0.51 -13.97
N ALA A 639 -37.03 0.06 -12.81
CA ALA A 639 -35.75 0.74 -12.58
C ALA A 639 -34.54 -0.21 -12.72
N PHE A 640 -34.63 -1.43 -12.17
CA PHE A 640 -33.61 -2.46 -12.32
C PHE A 640 -33.41 -2.87 -13.79
N TYR A 641 -34.52 -3.04 -14.51
CA TYR A 641 -34.53 -3.39 -15.94
C TYR A 641 -33.93 -2.28 -16.82
N TYR A 642 -34.35 -1.02 -16.62
CA TYR A 642 -33.82 0.14 -17.36
C TYR A 642 -32.33 0.38 -17.09
N ARG A 643 -31.84 0.11 -15.87
CA ARG A 643 -30.40 0.13 -15.57
C ARG A 643 -29.65 -0.98 -16.30
N TYR A 644 -30.21 -2.19 -16.36
CA TYR A 644 -29.56 -3.32 -17.03
C TYR A 644 -29.40 -3.11 -18.55
N ILE A 645 -30.39 -2.51 -19.21
CA ILE A 645 -30.34 -2.26 -20.66
C ILE A 645 -29.46 -1.05 -21.03
N SER A 646 -29.28 -0.09 -20.13
CA SER A 646 -28.48 1.13 -20.38
C SER A 646 -26.97 0.94 -20.18
N LEU A 647 -26.54 -0.21 -19.66
CA LEU A 647 -25.12 -0.53 -19.48
C LEU A 647 -24.39 -0.78 -20.81
N PRO A 648 -23.24 -0.13 -21.06
CA PRO A 648 -22.43 -0.40 -22.25
C PRO A 648 -21.80 -1.81 -22.17
N PRO A 649 -21.68 -2.53 -23.29
CA PRO A 649 -21.05 -3.85 -23.31
C PRO A 649 -19.55 -3.77 -22.90
N PRO A 650 -18.99 -4.79 -22.22
CA PRO A 650 -19.62 -6.01 -21.73
C PRO A 650 -20.46 -5.81 -20.46
N LYS A 651 -21.59 -6.52 -20.37
CA LYS A 651 -22.51 -6.50 -19.23
C LYS A 651 -22.02 -7.48 -18.15
N THR A 652 -21.19 -7.01 -17.22
CA THR A 652 -20.70 -7.81 -16.08
C THR A 652 -21.40 -7.42 -14.77
N PHE A 653 -21.46 -8.34 -13.81
CA PHE A 653 -22.08 -8.09 -12.50
C PHE A 653 -21.39 -6.96 -11.73
N GLU A 654 -20.05 -6.88 -11.80
CA GLU A 654 -19.29 -5.82 -11.15
C GLU A 654 -19.65 -4.42 -11.67
N ARG A 655 -19.91 -4.29 -12.97
CA ARG A 655 -20.26 -3.02 -13.62
C ARG A 655 -21.71 -2.63 -13.38
N TYR A 656 -22.59 -3.62 -13.15
CA TYR A 656 -23.96 -3.36 -12.73
C TYR A 656 -24.01 -2.63 -11.38
N TRP A 657 -23.16 -3.03 -10.45
CA TRP A 657 -23.02 -2.44 -9.10
C TRP A 657 -22.05 -1.25 -9.04
N ASP A 658 -21.49 -0.81 -10.17
CA ASP A 658 -20.69 0.41 -10.26
C ASP A 658 -21.61 1.63 -10.34
N PHE A 659 -21.78 2.30 -9.21
CA PHE A 659 -22.69 3.44 -9.06
C PHE A 659 -22.12 4.76 -9.62
N SER A 660 -20.86 4.76 -10.10
CA SER A 660 -20.23 5.95 -10.68
C SER A 660 -20.69 6.26 -12.11
N ILE A 661 -21.42 5.35 -12.76
CA ILE A 661 -21.87 5.46 -14.15
C ILE A 661 -23.34 5.93 -14.19
N PRO A 662 -23.62 7.23 -14.44
CA PRO A 662 -24.99 7.73 -14.55
C PRO A 662 -25.64 7.19 -15.83
N SER A 663 -26.42 6.11 -15.71
CA SER A 663 -26.88 5.32 -16.86
C SER A 663 -28.34 5.63 -17.28
N ALA A 664 -29.18 6.14 -16.37
CA ALA A 664 -30.55 6.56 -16.67
C ALA A 664 -31.08 7.52 -15.59
N GLU A 665 -31.75 8.61 -16.00
CA GLU A 665 -32.47 9.52 -15.09
C GLU A 665 -33.97 9.21 -15.20
N VAL A 666 -34.55 8.57 -14.18
CA VAL A 666 -36.01 8.37 -14.09
C VAL A 666 -36.59 9.58 -13.39
N ARG A 667 -37.27 10.46 -14.14
CA ARG A 667 -37.88 11.66 -13.56
C ARG A 667 -39.21 11.30 -12.90
N PRO A 668 -39.42 11.65 -11.62
CA PRO A 668 -40.69 11.38 -10.98
C PRO A 668 -41.78 12.26 -11.59
N THR A 669 -42.89 11.64 -12.00
CA THR A 669 -44.07 12.37 -12.46
C THR A 669 -44.67 13.16 -11.29
N GLN A 670 -45.26 14.33 -11.55
CA GLN A 670 -45.89 15.14 -10.48
C GLN A 670 -47.01 14.36 -9.78
N ILE A 671 -47.75 13.54 -10.53
CA ILE A 671 -48.78 12.62 -10.04
C ILE A 671 -48.21 11.63 -9.02
N SER A 672 -47.00 11.11 -9.26
CA SER A 672 -46.32 10.19 -8.33
C SER A 672 -46.02 10.83 -6.99
N LYS A 673 -45.58 12.10 -6.97
CA LYS A 673 -45.26 12.83 -5.74
C LYS A 673 -46.50 13.04 -4.86
N TYR A 674 -47.60 13.46 -5.48
CA TYR A 674 -48.88 13.61 -4.78
C TYR A 674 -49.38 12.27 -4.23
N ASN A 675 -49.25 11.19 -5.00
CA ASN A 675 -49.62 9.86 -4.53
C ASN A 675 -48.78 9.41 -3.33
N THR A 676 -47.45 9.55 -3.38
CA THR A 676 -46.57 9.20 -2.26
C THR A 676 -46.88 10.02 -1.00
N PHE A 677 -47.19 11.32 -1.14
CA PHE A 677 -47.64 12.15 -0.02
C PHE A 677 -48.95 11.66 0.59
N LEU A 678 -49.95 11.32 -0.24
CA LEU A 678 -51.23 10.80 0.23
C LEU A 678 -51.08 9.42 0.89
N GLN A 679 -50.21 8.55 0.37
CA GLN A 679 -49.91 7.25 0.98
C GLN A 679 -49.26 7.39 2.35
N LEU A 680 -48.26 8.27 2.50
CA LEU A 680 -47.59 8.51 3.78
C LEU A 680 -48.55 9.16 4.80
N SER A 681 -49.41 10.06 4.34
CA SER A 681 -50.47 10.65 5.16
C SER A 681 -51.47 9.60 5.64
N LEU A 682 -51.91 8.70 4.75
CA LEU A 682 -52.79 7.59 5.12
C LEU A 682 -52.14 6.68 6.16
N MET A 683 -50.86 6.32 5.99
CA MET A 683 -50.17 5.47 6.97
C MET A 683 -49.99 6.16 8.33
N GLY A 684 -49.70 7.46 8.33
CA GLY A 684 -49.67 8.27 9.55
C GLY A 684 -51.00 8.28 10.29
N VAL A 685 -52.08 8.64 9.60
CA VAL A 685 -53.43 8.69 10.19
C VAL A 685 -53.89 7.30 10.64
N THR A 686 -53.61 6.24 9.88
CA THR A 686 -53.97 4.87 10.24
C THR A 686 -53.20 4.37 11.47
N THR A 687 -51.95 4.78 11.64
CA THR A 687 -51.14 4.43 12.83
C THR A 687 -51.60 5.17 14.07
N ILE A 688 -52.12 6.40 13.92
CA ILE A 688 -52.60 7.27 15.01
C ILE A 688 -54.05 6.97 15.40
N ALA A 689 -54.88 6.51 14.47
CA ALA A 689 -56.32 6.30 14.68
C ALA A 689 -56.65 5.45 15.93
N PRO A 690 -55.93 4.37 16.27
CA PRO A 690 -56.19 3.59 17.49
C PRO A 690 -55.89 4.33 18.80
N ILE A 691 -55.19 5.46 18.75
CA ILE A 691 -54.78 6.26 19.92
C ILE A 691 -55.81 7.35 20.24
N ILE A 692 -56.56 7.82 19.24
CA ILE A 692 -57.50 8.93 19.38
C ILE A 692 -58.90 8.36 19.67
N PRO A 693 -59.64 8.87 20.68
CA PRO A 693 -61.00 8.41 21.01
C PRO A 693 -62.08 8.91 20.04
N LEU A 694 -61.73 9.26 18.80
CA LEU A 694 -62.63 9.76 17.76
C LEU A 694 -62.89 8.67 16.73
N ASP A 695 -64.14 8.48 16.33
CA ASP A 695 -64.48 7.60 15.21
C ASP A 695 -64.10 8.25 13.88
N LEU A 696 -62.96 7.82 13.33
CA LEU A 696 -62.39 8.28 12.07
C LEU A 696 -62.66 7.32 10.90
N SER A 697 -63.56 6.34 11.09
CA SER A 697 -63.81 5.27 10.11
C SER A 697 -64.22 5.79 8.73
N MET A 698 -65.07 6.81 8.66
CA MET A 698 -65.54 7.42 7.41
C MET A 698 -64.42 8.18 6.68
N GLN A 699 -63.63 8.96 7.41
CA GLN A 699 -62.51 9.74 6.87
C GLN A 699 -61.38 8.83 6.39
N LEU A 700 -61.07 7.77 7.14
CA LEU A 700 -60.10 6.75 6.73
C LEU A 700 -60.56 6.01 5.48
N SER A 701 -61.83 5.62 5.39
CA SER A 701 -62.37 4.94 4.21
C SER A 701 -62.30 5.83 2.96
N ALA A 702 -62.65 7.11 3.08
CA ALA A 702 -62.53 8.09 1.99
C ALA A 702 -61.05 8.29 1.57
N LEU A 703 -60.13 8.35 2.54
CA LEU A 703 -58.71 8.50 2.27
C LEU A 703 -58.11 7.24 1.61
N GLN A 704 -58.53 6.04 2.04
CA GLN A 704 -58.13 4.77 1.43
C GLN A 704 -58.58 4.68 -0.03
N LEU A 705 -59.82 5.05 -0.34
CA LEU A 705 -60.32 5.07 -1.72
C LEU A 705 -59.58 6.08 -2.59
N THR A 706 -59.30 7.26 -2.04
CA THR A 706 -58.52 8.31 -2.71
C THR A 706 -57.09 7.84 -3.01
N VAL A 707 -56.43 7.19 -2.04
CA VAL A 707 -55.09 6.61 -2.21
C VAL A 707 -55.11 5.45 -3.22
N ALA A 708 -56.13 4.59 -3.21
CA ALA A 708 -56.28 3.52 -4.19
C ALA A 708 -56.34 4.07 -5.62
N ALA A 709 -57.24 5.03 -5.85
CA ALA A 709 -57.44 5.66 -7.16
C ALA A 709 -56.17 6.37 -7.65
N THR A 710 -55.52 7.14 -6.77
CA THR A 710 -54.28 7.88 -7.10
C THR A 710 -53.07 6.96 -7.29
N THR A 711 -53.02 5.81 -6.60
CA THR A 711 -51.94 4.80 -6.79
C THR A 711 -52.07 4.11 -8.15
N ILE A 712 -53.28 3.71 -8.54
CA ILE A 712 -53.56 3.12 -9.86
C ILE A 712 -53.26 4.15 -10.96
N TRP A 713 -53.74 5.38 -10.79
CA TRP A 713 -53.50 6.47 -11.72
C TRP A 713 -52.00 6.80 -11.87
N SER A 714 -51.25 6.79 -10.77
CA SER A 714 -49.80 6.95 -10.78
C SER A 714 -49.11 5.81 -11.53
N GLY A 715 -49.51 4.56 -11.30
CA GLY A 715 -48.98 3.40 -12.01
C GLY A 715 -49.21 3.48 -13.52
N LEU A 716 -50.44 3.78 -13.94
CA LEU A 716 -50.80 3.97 -15.35
C LEU A 716 -50.01 5.13 -15.99
N SER A 717 -49.83 6.23 -15.27
CA SER A 717 -49.04 7.38 -15.75
C SER A 717 -47.59 7.01 -16.08
N TYR A 718 -46.95 6.13 -15.32
CA TYR A 718 -45.59 5.65 -15.63
C TYR A 718 -45.54 4.72 -16.84
N VAL A 719 -46.58 3.92 -17.05
CA VAL A 719 -46.66 3.01 -18.20
C VAL A 719 -46.91 3.77 -19.51
N PHE A 720 -47.73 4.82 -19.48
CA PHE A 720 -48.13 5.57 -20.69
C PHE A 720 -47.30 6.82 -20.98
N SER A 721 -46.51 7.34 -20.04
CA SER A 721 -45.69 8.53 -20.27
C SER A 721 -44.36 8.18 -20.95
N LYS A 722 -44.22 8.59 -22.22
CA LYS A 722 -42.98 8.46 -23.01
C LYS A 722 -41.81 9.28 -22.46
N ASP A 723 -42.08 10.25 -21.58
CA ASP A 723 -41.08 11.15 -20.96
C ASP A 723 -40.60 10.66 -19.58
N ALA A 724 -41.13 9.55 -19.06
CA ALA A 724 -40.79 9.05 -17.73
C ALA A 724 -39.37 8.49 -17.62
N VAL A 725 -38.81 8.00 -18.74
CA VAL A 725 -37.47 7.41 -18.79
C VAL A 725 -36.68 8.01 -19.95
N LYS A 726 -35.67 8.83 -19.64
CA LYS A 726 -34.74 9.37 -20.63
C LYS A 726 -33.40 8.65 -20.53
N ILE A 727 -33.07 7.86 -21.55
CA ILE A 727 -31.75 7.21 -21.65
C ILE A 727 -30.74 8.27 -22.10
N ILE A 728 -29.75 8.56 -21.26
CA ILE A 728 -28.65 9.47 -21.61
C ILE A 728 -27.66 8.65 -22.44
N SER A 729 -27.76 8.69 -23.77
CA SER A 729 -26.71 8.12 -24.62
C SER A 729 -25.52 9.07 -24.63
N GLN A 730 -24.37 8.60 -24.12
CA GLN A 730 -23.10 9.28 -24.34
C GLN A 730 -22.71 9.11 -25.81
N HIS A 731 -23.11 10.05 -26.68
CA HIS A 731 -22.32 10.53 -27.81
C HIS A 731 -23.08 11.68 -28.51
N ARG A 732 -22.79 12.91 -28.09
CA ARG A 732 -22.92 14.06 -28.99
C ARG A 732 -21.62 14.87 -28.87
N PRO A 733 -20.73 14.83 -29.87
CA PRO A 733 -19.60 15.75 -29.87
C PRO A 733 -20.14 17.20 -29.88
N PRO A 734 -19.43 18.17 -29.28
CA PRO A 734 -19.83 19.57 -29.35
C PRO A 734 -19.92 19.96 -30.83
N LYS A 735 -21.03 20.60 -31.21
CA LYS A 735 -21.17 21.20 -32.54
C LYS A 735 -20.10 22.30 -32.71
N PRO A 736 -19.59 22.48 -33.95
CA PRO A 736 -18.51 23.41 -34.25
C PRO A 736 -18.82 24.85 -33.84
#